data_AF-A0AA88S1M6-F1
#
_entry.id   AF-A0AA88S1M6-F1
#
_cell.length_a   1.000
_cell.length_b   1.000
_cell.length_c   1.000
_cell.angle_alpha   90.00
_cell.angle_beta   90.00
_cell.angle_gamma   90.00
#
_symmetry.space_group_name_H-M   'P 1'
#
loop_
_entity.id
_entity.type
_entity.pdbx_description
1 polymer ?
#
loop_
_entity_poly.entity_id
_entity_poly.type
_entity_poly.pdbx_seq_one_letter_code
_entity_poly.pdbx_strand_id
1 'polypeptide(L)'
;MAFNLFNGATEPTTGLIKAGSLTSRAYVTFLAGNGDYVKGVVGLAKGLRKVKSAYPLVVAILPDVPEEHRRILVSQGCIVREIEPVYPPENQTQFAMAYYVINYSKLRIWEFVEYSKMIYLDGDIQVFQNIDHLFDMPNGYFYAVMDCFCEKTWSHTKQYEIGYCQQCPKRVQWPAELGPKPPLYFNAGMFVYEPSLSTYDDLLQALKVTTPTSFAEQDFLNMFFRDIYKPIPWMYNLIGAMLWRHPENIELHKVKVVHYCAAGSKPWRYTGKEENMDREDIKMLVKMWWDIYDDETLDYNFAAVQTQSDQLKLMAALKKFGRFITNPTAATKMAFDLSNGATEPITGVIRAGSLTSRAYVTFLAGNGEYVKGVVGLAKGLRKVKSAYPLVVATLPDVPEEHCRILVSQGCIVREFEKVYPPENQTQFAKPYYVINYSKLRIWEFVEYSKMIYLDGDIQVFQNIDHLFDMPNGYFYAVMDCFCEKTWSHSKQYEIGYCQQCPKRVQWPAELGPKPPLYFNAGMFVYEPSLSTYDDLLQALKVTPPTSFAEQDFLNMFFRDIYKPIPWIYNLLVTMLWRHPENIELHKVKVIHYCASASKPWRYTGKGENVEREDIRMLMAFNLFNGATEPTTGLIKAGSLTSRAYVTFLAGNGDYVKGVVGLAKGLRKVKSAYPLVVAILPDVPEEHRRILVSQGCIVREIEPVYPPENQTQFAMAYYVINYSKLRIWEFVEYSKMIYLDGDIQVFQNIDHLFDMPNGYFYAVMDCFCEKTWSHTKQYEIGYCQQCPKRVQWPAELGPKPPLYFNAGMFVYEPSLSTYDDLLQALKVTTPTSFAEQDFLNMFFRDIYKPIPWMYNLIGAMLWRHPENIELHKVKVVHYCAAGSKPWRYTGKEENMDREDIKMLVKMWWDIYDDETLDYNFAAVQTQSDQAKLMAALKKFGRFITNPTAA
;
A
#
# COMPACT_ATOMS: atom_id res chain seq x y z
N MET A 1 -78.02 6.10 28.83
CA MET A 1 -77.63 7.10 29.85
C MET A 1 -76.28 7.65 29.41
N ALA A 2 -76.23 8.71 28.59
CA ALA A 2 -76.02 10.14 28.96
C ALA A 2 -74.67 10.38 29.71
N PHE A 3 -73.77 11.34 29.44
CA PHE A 3 -73.57 12.41 28.43
C PHE A 3 -72.16 13.06 28.71
N ASN A 4 -71.52 13.69 27.70
CA ASN A 4 -70.40 14.69 27.70
C ASN A 4 -68.95 14.27 28.10
N LEU A 5 -67.84 14.55 27.40
CA LEU A 5 -67.26 15.65 26.55
C LEU A 5 -66.29 16.63 27.28
N PHE A 6 -65.07 16.72 26.69
CA PHE A 6 -63.99 17.74 26.73
C PHE A 6 -63.07 17.93 27.96
N ASN A 7 -61.77 17.58 27.81
CA ASN A 7 -60.61 18.46 27.52
C ASN A 7 -59.29 17.98 28.18
N GLY A 8 -58.19 17.97 27.42
CA GLY A 8 -56.83 17.87 27.96
C GLY A 8 -55.83 17.26 26.97
N ALA A 9 -55.02 18.10 26.36
CA ALA A 9 -54.06 17.77 25.31
C ALA A 9 -52.84 16.94 25.79
N THR A 10 -52.18 16.38 24.78
CA THR A 10 -51.02 15.50 24.70
C THR A 10 -49.76 15.86 25.51
N GLU A 11 -49.13 14.85 26.12
CA GLU A 11 -47.66 14.71 26.22
C GLU A 11 -47.27 13.24 25.93
N PRO A 12 -46.37 12.95 24.95
CA PRO A 12 -45.78 11.63 24.79
C PRO A 12 -44.58 11.49 25.74
N THR A 13 -44.66 10.48 26.61
CA THR A 13 -43.61 10.03 27.51
C THR A 13 -42.32 9.68 26.76
N THR A 14 -41.26 10.43 27.01
CA THR A 14 -39.89 10.15 26.58
C THR A 14 -39.32 8.99 27.41
N GLY A 15 -39.21 7.82 26.78
CA GLY A 15 -38.53 6.66 27.35
C GLY A 15 -37.01 6.85 27.36
N LEU A 16 -36.49 7.47 28.42
CA LEU A 16 -35.06 7.50 28.74
C LEU A 16 -34.60 6.11 29.20
N ILE A 17 -33.71 5.48 28.43
CA ILE A 17 -32.99 4.28 28.85
C ILE A 17 -31.97 4.70 29.93
N LYS A 18 -32.10 4.09 31.12
CA LYS A 18 -31.18 4.29 32.25
C LYS A 18 -29.76 3.85 31.87
N ALA A 19 -28.82 4.73 32.13
CA ALA A 19 -27.40 4.48 31.98
C ALA A 19 -26.89 3.41 32.97
N GLY A 20 -26.46 2.25 32.47
CA GLY A 20 -25.80 1.22 33.29
C GLY A 20 -25.71 -0.17 32.65
N SER A 21 -25.17 -0.30 31.43
CA SER A 21 -24.73 -1.59 30.84
C SER A 21 -24.13 -1.31 29.45
N LEU A 22 -22.87 -1.67 29.18
CA LEU A 22 -22.56 -2.06 27.80
C LEU A 22 -23.44 -3.28 27.55
N THR A 23 -24.31 -3.22 26.55
CA THR A 23 -25.13 -4.39 26.23
C THR A 23 -24.21 -5.57 26.01
N SER A 24 -24.44 -6.68 26.73
CA SER A 24 -23.68 -7.93 26.57
C SER A 24 -23.93 -8.59 25.21
N ARG A 25 -24.47 -7.85 24.24
CA ARG A 25 -25.00 -8.30 22.96
C ARG A 25 -24.69 -7.25 21.90
N ALA A 26 -24.34 -7.69 20.71
CA ALA A 26 -24.04 -6.82 19.58
C ALA A 26 -24.28 -7.53 18.24
N TYR A 27 -24.56 -6.74 17.21
CA TYR A 27 -24.43 -7.19 15.83
C TYR A 27 -22.94 -7.19 15.45
N VAL A 28 -22.54 -8.11 14.58
CA VAL A 28 -21.18 -8.15 14.04
C VAL A 28 -21.19 -8.38 12.54
N THR A 29 -20.31 -7.70 11.84
CA THR A 29 -20.03 -7.92 10.41
C THR A 29 -18.52 -7.96 10.19
N PHE A 30 -18.09 -8.37 9.00
CA PHE A 30 -16.69 -8.51 8.64
C PHE A 30 -16.37 -7.74 7.36
N LEU A 31 -15.22 -7.06 7.33
CA LEU A 31 -14.72 -6.33 6.17
C LEU A 31 -13.23 -6.61 5.96
N ALA A 32 -12.84 -6.84 4.71
CA ALA A 32 -11.45 -7.05 4.30
C ALA A 32 -11.15 -6.35 2.98
N GLY A 33 -9.89 -5.98 2.79
CA GLY A 33 -9.38 -5.35 1.58
C GLY A 33 -9.85 -3.92 1.34
N ASN A 34 -9.54 -3.41 0.15
CA ASN A 34 -9.82 -2.04 -0.30
C ASN A 34 -11.07 -1.92 -1.20
N GLY A 35 -11.92 -2.95 -1.25
CA GLY A 35 -13.09 -3.00 -2.11
C GLY A 35 -14.26 -2.14 -1.64
N ASP A 36 -15.31 -2.08 -2.45
CA ASP A 36 -16.52 -1.27 -2.22
C ASP A 36 -17.51 -1.82 -1.17
N TYR A 37 -17.19 -2.95 -0.50
CA TYR A 37 -18.03 -3.53 0.56
C TYR A 37 -18.22 -2.61 1.77
N VAL A 38 -17.36 -1.59 1.95
CA VAL A 38 -17.58 -0.52 2.93
C VAL A 38 -18.95 0.15 2.75
N LYS A 39 -19.44 0.30 1.50
CA LYS A 39 -20.78 0.84 1.22
C LYS A 39 -21.87 -0.06 1.77
N GLY A 40 -21.69 -1.37 1.63
CA GLY A 40 -22.58 -2.38 2.20
C GLY A 40 -22.67 -2.28 3.71
N VAL A 41 -21.52 -2.21 4.39
CA VAL A 41 -21.47 -2.07 5.86
C VAL A 41 -22.08 -0.75 6.34
N VAL A 42 -21.88 0.35 5.62
CA VAL A 42 -22.56 1.64 5.91
C VAL A 42 -24.08 1.50 5.75
N GLY A 43 -24.56 0.89 4.66
CA GLY A 43 -25.98 0.61 4.44
C GLY A 43 -26.59 -0.25 5.56
N LEU A 44 -25.86 -1.27 6.01
CA LEU A 44 -26.23 -2.11 7.14
C LEU A 44 -26.33 -1.29 8.44
N ALA A 45 -25.33 -0.46 8.74
CA ALA A 45 -25.32 0.42 9.91
C ALA A 45 -26.51 1.41 9.92
N LYS A 46 -26.84 1.99 8.76
CA LYS A 46 -28.03 2.83 8.58
C LYS A 46 -29.32 2.02 8.74
N GLY A 47 -29.36 0.81 8.20
CA GLY A 47 -30.50 -0.12 8.32
C GLY A 47 -30.84 -0.44 9.76
N LEU A 48 -29.83 -0.81 10.56
CA LEU A 48 -29.99 -1.07 12.00
C LEU A 48 -30.54 0.15 12.75
N ARG A 49 -30.13 1.37 12.37
CA ARG A 49 -30.67 2.61 12.96
C ARG A 49 -32.10 2.89 12.51
N LYS A 50 -32.42 2.69 11.24
CA LYS A 50 -33.78 2.86 10.70
C LYS A 50 -34.79 2.00 11.45
N VAL A 51 -34.41 0.77 11.77
CA VAL A 51 -35.26 -0.16 12.53
C VAL A 51 -35.13 0.01 14.05
N LYS A 52 -34.39 1.04 14.50
CA LYS A 52 -34.19 1.39 15.92
C LYS A 52 -33.64 0.22 16.75
N SER A 53 -32.64 -0.47 16.21
CA SER A 53 -31.88 -1.47 16.97
C SER A 53 -31.37 -0.88 18.28
N ALA A 54 -31.52 -1.61 19.38
CA ALA A 54 -30.96 -1.24 20.67
C ALA A 54 -29.46 -1.60 20.82
N TYR A 55 -28.93 -2.40 19.88
CA TYR A 55 -27.58 -2.98 19.97
C TYR A 55 -26.62 -2.39 18.93
N PRO A 56 -25.33 -2.26 19.28
CA PRO A 56 -24.32 -1.69 18.39
C PRO A 56 -23.94 -2.66 17.27
N LEU A 57 -23.30 -2.12 16.21
CA LEU A 57 -22.64 -2.89 15.16
C LEU A 57 -21.13 -2.89 15.38
N VAL A 58 -20.56 -4.08 15.57
CA VAL A 58 -19.11 -4.32 15.58
C VAL A 58 -18.68 -4.70 14.16
N VAL A 59 -17.63 -4.07 13.64
CA VAL A 59 -17.05 -4.39 12.34
C VAL A 59 -15.68 -5.00 12.57
N ALA A 60 -15.59 -6.32 12.41
CA ALA A 60 -14.32 -7.04 12.42
C ALA A 60 -13.58 -6.73 11.11
N ILE A 61 -12.35 -6.21 11.18
CA ILE A 61 -11.58 -5.83 10.01
C ILE A 61 -10.22 -6.51 9.95
N LEU A 62 -9.78 -6.84 8.74
CA LEU A 62 -8.38 -7.23 8.51
C LEU A 62 -7.46 -5.99 8.43
N PRO A 63 -6.15 -6.15 8.66
CA PRO A 63 -5.18 -5.05 8.57
C PRO A 63 -5.16 -4.35 7.22
N ASP A 64 -5.55 -5.04 6.15
CA ASP A 64 -5.57 -4.56 4.76
C ASP A 64 -6.73 -3.59 4.43
N VAL A 65 -7.66 -3.34 5.36
CA VAL A 65 -8.73 -2.35 5.20
C VAL A 65 -8.15 -0.93 5.29
N PRO A 66 -8.32 -0.07 4.26
CA PRO A 66 -7.78 1.30 4.25
C PRO A 66 -8.28 2.17 5.40
N GLU A 67 -7.42 3.08 5.86
CA GLU A 67 -7.75 4.04 6.93
C GLU A 67 -8.96 4.92 6.59
N GLU A 68 -9.17 5.25 5.32
CA GLU A 68 -10.37 5.93 4.84
C GLU A 68 -11.65 5.14 5.17
N HIS A 69 -11.67 3.84 4.86
CA HIS A 69 -12.82 2.98 5.15
C HIS A 69 -13.04 2.87 6.66
N ARG A 70 -11.96 2.75 7.45
CA ARG A 70 -12.04 2.73 8.92
C ARG A 70 -12.69 3.99 9.47
N ARG A 71 -12.30 5.16 8.98
CA ARG A 71 -12.90 6.45 9.37
C ARG A 71 -14.36 6.57 8.97
N ILE A 72 -14.73 6.09 7.78
CA ILE A 72 -16.14 6.05 7.35
C ILE A 72 -16.98 5.18 8.28
N LEU A 73 -16.46 4.01 8.68
CA LEU A 73 -17.19 3.13 9.61
C LEU A 73 -17.34 3.78 11.00
N VAL A 74 -16.26 4.39 11.53
CA VAL A 74 -16.28 5.10 12.80
C VAL A 74 -17.24 6.30 12.75
N SER A 75 -17.25 7.07 11.67
CA SER A 75 -18.15 8.22 11.51
C SER A 75 -19.62 7.81 11.40
N GLN A 76 -19.90 6.56 11.04
CA GLN A 76 -21.23 5.96 11.01
C GLN A 76 -21.62 5.26 12.33
N GLY A 77 -20.81 5.42 13.38
CA GLY A 77 -21.08 4.91 14.73
C GLY A 77 -20.76 3.42 14.92
N CYS A 78 -20.02 2.80 14.00
CA CYS A 78 -19.60 1.41 14.12
C CYS A 78 -18.44 1.25 15.11
N ILE A 79 -18.41 0.13 15.83
CA ILE A 79 -17.28 -0.29 16.66
C ILE A 79 -16.32 -1.06 15.76
N VAL A 80 -15.23 -0.44 15.34
CA VAL A 80 -14.22 -1.08 14.47
C VAL A 80 -13.24 -1.90 15.32
N ARG A 81 -13.12 -3.19 15.03
CA ARG A 81 -12.19 -4.12 15.72
C ARG A 81 -11.29 -4.81 14.70
N GLU A 82 -10.00 -4.50 14.76
CA GLU A 82 -9.00 -5.19 13.94
C GLU A 82 -8.80 -6.63 14.46
N ILE A 83 -8.68 -7.58 13.53
CA ILE A 83 -8.46 -9.01 13.79
C ILE A 83 -7.34 -9.55 12.92
N GLU A 84 -6.65 -10.56 13.43
CA GLU A 84 -5.57 -11.23 12.71
C GLU A 84 -6.10 -12.18 11.63
N PRO A 85 -5.49 -12.21 10.43
CA PRO A 85 -5.84 -13.18 9.39
C PRO A 85 -5.73 -14.63 9.87
N VAL A 86 -6.65 -15.49 9.41
CA VAL A 86 -6.63 -16.94 9.65
C VAL A 86 -6.19 -17.66 8.38
N TYR A 87 -5.04 -18.33 8.42
CA TYR A 87 -4.49 -19.04 7.27
C TYR A 87 -4.91 -20.52 7.27
N PRO A 88 -5.36 -21.06 6.12
CA PRO A 88 -5.60 -22.50 5.99
C PRO A 88 -4.27 -23.27 6.04
N PRO A 89 -4.29 -24.58 6.37
CA PRO A 89 -3.09 -25.43 6.35
C PRO A 89 -2.37 -25.43 4.99
N GLU A 90 -1.04 -25.26 5.01
CA GLU A 90 -0.18 -25.06 3.83
C GLU A 90 -0.23 -26.22 2.81
N ASN A 91 -0.68 -27.39 3.25
CA ASN A 91 -0.61 -28.66 2.53
C ASN A 91 -1.85 -28.96 1.65
N GLN A 92 -2.83 -28.06 1.53
CA GLN A 92 -4.08 -28.36 0.81
C GLN A 92 -4.59 -27.29 -0.17
N THR A 93 -4.02 -26.08 -0.23
CA THR A 93 -4.54 -25.01 -1.11
C THR A 93 -3.43 -24.26 -1.85
N GLN A 94 -2.90 -24.85 -2.92
CA GLN A 94 -1.88 -24.19 -3.75
C GLN A 94 -2.38 -22.97 -4.53
N PHE A 95 -3.71 -22.73 -4.66
CA PHE A 95 -4.23 -21.73 -5.61
C PHE A 95 -5.39 -20.83 -5.10
N ALA A 96 -5.79 -20.94 -3.83
CA ALA A 96 -6.96 -20.22 -3.29
C ALA A 96 -6.73 -19.58 -1.90
N MET A 97 -5.46 -19.41 -1.50
CA MET A 97 -5.13 -18.95 -0.14
C MET A 97 -5.80 -17.62 0.23
N ALA A 98 -5.90 -16.63 -0.66
CA ALA A 98 -6.51 -15.34 -0.34
C ALA A 98 -8.02 -15.45 -0.05
N TYR A 99 -8.77 -16.18 -0.89
CA TYR A 99 -10.20 -16.44 -0.68
C TYR A 99 -10.42 -17.17 0.65
N TYR A 100 -9.63 -18.20 0.95
CA TYR A 100 -9.73 -18.92 2.21
C TYR A 100 -9.29 -18.09 3.42
N VAL A 101 -8.24 -17.27 3.30
CA VAL A 101 -7.79 -16.38 4.38
C VAL A 101 -8.89 -15.39 4.74
N ILE A 102 -9.48 -14.72 3.75
CA ILE A 102 -10.55 -13.75 3.98
C ILE A 102 -11.74 -14.43 4.68
N ASN A 103 -12.21 -15.56 4.14
CA ASN A 103 -13.41 -16.22 4.66
C ASN A 103 -13.19 -16.90 6.02
N TYR A 104 -12.06 -17.58 6.24
CA TYR A 104 -11.75 -18.18 7.54
C TYR A 104 -11.39 -17.15 8.61
N SER A 105 -10.98 -15.94 8.23
CA SER A 105 -10.78 -14.85 9.20
C SER A 105 -12.09 -14.44 9.89
N LYS A 106 -13.25 -14.70 9.28
CA LYS A 106 -14.57 -14.53 9.94
C LYS A 106 -14.67 -15.32 11.25
N LEU A 107 -13.94 -16.42 11.41
CA LEU A 107 -13.97 -17.24 12.64
C LEU A 107 -13.46 -16.47 13.88
N ARG A 108 -12.66 -15.42 13.69
CA ARG A 108 -12.14 -14.57 14.78
C ARG A 108 -13.23 -13.86 15.58
N ILE A 109 -14.44 -13.74 15.05
CA ILE A 109 -15.57 -13.15 15.79
C ILE A 109 -15.92 -13.93 17.07
N TRP A 110 -15.57 -15.22 17.16
CA TRP A 110 -15.72 -16.01 18.40
C TRP A 110 -14.79 -15.55 19.53
N GLU A 111 -13.74 -14.77 19.24
CA GLU A 111 -12.86 -14.17 20.25
C GLU A 111 -13.49 -12.96 20.94
N PHE A 112 -14.69 -12.52 20.52
CA PHE A 112 -15.35 -11.32 21.03
C PHE A 112 -16.12 -11.62 22.33
N VAL A 113 -15.41 -12.25 23.28
CA VAL A 113 -15.94 -12.79 24.55
C VAL A 113 -16.40 -11.72 25.55
N GLU A 114 -16.24 -10.45 25.23
CA GLU A 114 -16.93 -9.38 25.95
C GLU A 114 -18.45 -9.36 25.72
N TYR A 115 -18.93 -10.03 24.65
CA TYR A 115 -20.34 -10.20 24.36
C TYR A 115 -20.79 -11.62 24.72
N SER A 116 -21.91 -11.71 25.42
CA SER A 116 -22.60 -12.96 25.78
C SER A 116 -23.33 -13.61 24.60
N LYS A 117 -23.73 -12.84 23.57
CA LYS A 117 -24.39 -13.34 22.36
C LYS A 117 -24.28 -12.33 21.24
N MET A 118 -24.02 -12.79 20.02
CA MET A 118 -23.86 -11.93 18.86
C MET A 118 -24.71 -12.42 17.68
N ILE A 119 -25.11 -11.47 16.82
CA ILE A 119 -25.75 -11.77 15.54
C ILE A 119 -24.77 -11.35 14.44
N TYR A 120 -24.27 -12.32 13.68
CA TYR A 120 -23.46 -12.05 12.50
C TYR A 120 -24.35 -11.69 11.32
N LEU A 121 -23.95 -10.67 10.56
CA LEU A 121 -24.57 -10.23 9.30
C LEU A 121 -23.45 -9.92 8.30
N ASP A 122 -23.44 -10.56 7.13
CA ASP A 122 -22.51 -10.24 6.06
C ASP A 122 -22.66 -8.76 5.61
N GLY A 123 -21.58 -8.17 5.08
CA GLY A 123 -21.58 -6.78 4.63
C GLY A 123 -22.51 -6.50 3.44
N ASP A 124 -23.04 -7.53 2.79
CA ASP A 124 -24.07 -7.43 1.73
C ASP A 124 -25.48 -7.82 2.21
N ILE A 125 -25.74 -7.65 3.51
CA ILE A 125 -27.07 -7.77 4.12
C ILE A 125 -27.68 -6.40 4.41
N GLN A 126 -29.00 -6.29 4.25
CA GLN A 126 -29.79 -5.15 4.70
C GLN A 126 -30.92 -5.57 5.63
N VAL A 127 -31.09 -4.78 6.70
CA VAL A 127 -32.15 -4.95 7.70
C VAL A 127 -33.28 -3.94 7.45
N PHE A 128 -34.49 -4.45 7.26
CA PHE A 128 -35.71 -3.66 6.98
C PHE A 128 -36.72 -3.66 8.14
N GLN A 129 -36.64 -4.62 9.05
CA GLN A 129 -37.40 -4.63 10.31
C GLN A 129 -36.51 -5.00 11.49
N ASN A 130 -36.88 -4.57 12.70
CA ASN A 130 -36.10 -4.85 13.90
C ASN A 130 -36.06 -6.37 14.17
N ILE A 131 -34.86 -6.91 14.44
CA ILE A 131 -34.61 -8.33 14.71
C ILE A 131 -33.96 -8.56 16.08
N ASP A 132 -34.01 -7.58 16.98
CA ASP A 132 -33.36 -7.62 18.29
C ASP A 132 -33.87 -8.77 19.17
N HIS A 133 -35.12 -9.21 18.99
CA HIS A 133 -35.70 -10.36 19.70
C HIS A 133 -34.94 -11.68 19.42
N LEU A 134 -34.12 -11.75 18.37
CA LEU A 134 -33.27 -12.92 18.11
C LEU A 134 -32.17 -13.09 19.16
N PHE A 135 -31.76 -12.02 19.85
CA PHE A 135 -30.83 -12.14 20.97
C PHE A 135 -31.42 -12.91 22.17
N ASP A 136 -32.74 -13.03 22.26
CA ASP A 136 -33.43 -13.76 23.33
C ASP A 136 -33.63 -15.25 23.04
N MET A 137 -33.12 -15.75 21.89
CA MET A 137 -33.10 -17.17 21.61
C MET A 137 -32.29 -17.92 22.68
N PRO A 138 -32.67 -19.18 23.04
CA PRO A 138 -31.93 -19.99 24.01
C PRO A 138 -30.43 -20.11 23.72
N ASN A 139 -29.62 -20.29 24.77
CA ASN A 139 -28.18 -20.56 24.64
C ASN A 139 -27.92 -22.04 24.29
N GLY A 140 -26.70 -22.34 23.85
CA GLY A 140 -26.24 -23.68 23.48
C GLY A 140 -26.56 -24.10 22.05
N TYR A 141 -27.05 -23.18 21.22
CA TYR A 141 -27.46 -23.46 19.84
C TYR A 141 -26.87 -22.46 18.86
N PHE A 142 -26.66 -22.91 17.63
CA PHE A 142 -26.30 -22.08 16.49
C PHE A 142 -27.54 -21.83 15.64
N TYR A 143 -28.05 -20.59 15.60
CA TYR A 143 -29.27 -20.27 14.85
C TYR A 143 -28.93 -19.63 13.52
N ALA A 144 -29.45 -20.17 12.42
CA ALA A 144 -29.21 -19.63 11.09
C ALA A 144 -30.37 -20.00 10.15
N VAL A 145 -30.47 -19.30 9.02
CA VAL A 145 -31.48 -19.61 8.00
C VAL A 145 -30.96 -20.70 7.08
N MET A 146 -31.83 -21.63 6.68
CA MET A 146 -31.49 -22.66 5.70
C MET A 146 -31.08 -22.03 4.36
N ASP A 147 -30.03 -22.57 3.73
CA ASP A 147 -29.65 -22.14 2.38
C ASP A 147 -30.64 -22.65 1.31
N CYS A 148 -30.58 -22.11 0.10
CA CYS A 148 -31.43 -22.51 -1.02
C CYS A 148 -30.64 -23.35 -2.05
N PHE A 149 -30.86 -24.67 -2.05
CA PHE A 149 -30.20 -25.59 -3.01
C PHE A 149 -30.64 -25.41 -4.47
N CYS A 150 -31.60 -24.52 -4.76
CA CYS A 150 -32.00 -24.19 -6.13
C CYS A 150 -31.14 -23.09 -6.77
N GLU A 151 -30.18 -22.52 -6.04
CA GLU A 151 -29.26 -21.52 -6.60
C GLU A 151 -28.18 -22.18 -7.46
N LYS A 152 -27.72 -21.49 -8.52
CA LYS A 152 -26.77 -22.04 -9.50
C LYS A 152 -25.43 -22.43 -8.87
N THR A 153 -25.06 -21.82 -7.75
CA THR A 153 -23.87 -22.18 -6.97
C THR A 153 -23.90 -23.64 -6.50
N TRP A 154 -25.09 -24.20 -6.29
CA TRP A 154 -25.31 -25.59 -5.93
C TRP A 154 -25.33 -26.56 -7.12
N SER A 155 -25.09 -26.09 -8.35
CA SER A 155 -25.22 -26.89 -9.58
C SER A 155 -24.38 -28.17 -9.66
N HIS A 156 -23.33 -28.25 -8.86
CA HIS A 156 -22.46 -29.41 -8.75
C HIS A 156 -22.98 -30.48 -7.75
N THR A 157 -24.11 -30.22 -7.09
CA THR A 157 -24.66 -31.09 -6.04
C THR A 157 -25.87 -31.89 -6.51
N LYS A 158 -26.05 -33.07 -5.93
CA LYS A 158 -27.18 -33.96 -6.24
C LYS A 158 -28.52 -33.30 -5.95
N GLN A 159 -28.59 -32.49 -4.90
CA GLN A 159 -29.75 -31.71 -4.49
C GLN A 159 -30.23 -30.81 -5.62
N TYR A 160 -29.32 -30.05 -6.23
CA TYR A 160 -29.64 -29.17 -7.36
C TYR A 160 -30.05 -29.98 -8.59
N GLU A 161 -29.32 -31.04 -8.94
CA GLU A 161 -29.60 -31.88 -10.12
C GLU A 161 -31.02 -32.44 -10.13
N ILE A 162 -31.51 -32.90 -8.99
CA ILE A 162 -32.85 -33.49 -8.86
C ILE A 162 -33.92 -32.43 -8.58
N GLY A 163 -33.53 -31.16 -8.39
CA GLY A 163 -34.44 -30.07 -8.01
C GLY A 163 -34.94 -30.15 -6.56
N TYR A 164 -34.25 -30.89 -5.69
CA TYR A 164 -34.56 -30.95 -4.26
C TYR A 164 -34.04 -29.70 -3.54
N CYS A 165 -34.91 -29.04 -2.79
CA CYS A 165 -34.55 -27.91 -1.95
C CYS A 165 -35.15 -28.03 -0.55
N GLN A 166 -34.31 -27.85 0.46
CA GLN A 166 -34.71 -27.90 1.87
C GLN A 166 -35.67 -26.77 2.28
N GLN A 167 -35.69 -25.66 1.53
CA GLN A 167 -36.69 -24.60 1.70
C GLN A 167 -38.07 -25.00 1.17
N CYS A 168 -38.15 -26.00 0.28
CA CYS A 168 -39.38 -26.48 -0.36
C CYS A 168 -39.41 -28.01 -0.48
N PRO A 169 -39.33 -28.76 0.64
CA PRO A 169 -39.13 -30.21 0.62
C PRO A 169 -40.34 -30.99 0.08
N LYS A 170 -41.48 -30.32 -0.14
CA LYS A 170 -42.68 -30.89 -0.72
C LYS A 170 -42.67 -30.90 -2.25
N ARG A 171 -41.90 -30.02 -2.89
CA ARG A 171 -41.87 -29.86 -4.37
C ARG A 171 -41.21 -31.07 -5.04
N VAL A 172 -40.09 -31.52 -4.49
CA VAL A 172 -39.40 -32.75 -4.88
C VAL A 172 -39.13 -33.53 -3.60
N GLN A 173 -39.63 -34.76 -3.50
CA GLN A 173 -39.31 -35.65 -2.39
C GLN A 173 -37.90 -36.22 -2.60
N TRP A 174 -37.13 -36.36 -1.51
CA TRP A 174 -35.81 -36.99 -1.58
C TRP A 174 -35.95 -38.46 -1.99
N PRO A 175 -35.35 -38.89 -3.11
CA PRO A 175 -35.43 -40.27 -3.57
C PRO A 175 -34.77 -41.23 -2.58
N ALA A 176 -35.45 -42.33 -2.25
CA ALA A 176 -34.96 -43.30 -1.26
C ALA A 176 -33.67 -43.99 -1.71
N GLU A 177 -33.48 -44.15 -3.02
CA GLU A 177 -32.30 -44.70 -3.68
C GLU A 177 -31.03 -43.85 -3.49
N LEU A 178 -31.17 -42.56 -3.13
CA LEU A 178 -30.03 -41.69 -2.82
C LEU A 178 -29.60 -41.77 -1.35
N GLY A 179 -30.20 -42.68 -0.57
CA GLY A 179 -29.88 -42.89 0.84
C GLY A 179 -30.57 -41.87 1.77
N PRO A 180 -30.07 -41.67 3.00
CA PRO A 180 -30.66 -40.73 3.93
C PRO A 180 -30.63 -39.30 3.38
N LYS A 181 -31.66 -38.51 3.73
CA LYS A 181 -31.70 -37.09 3.38
C LYS A 181 -30.44 -36.38 3.88
N PRO A 182 -29.89 -35.42 3.11
CA PRO A 182 -28.77 -34.63 3.58
C PRO A 182 -29.16 -33.87 4.86
N PRO A 183 -28.21 -33.63 5.78
CA PRO A 183 -28.46 -32.80 6.94
C PRO A 183 -28.89 -31.39 6.49
N LEU A 184 -29.66 -30.71 7.35
CA LEU A 184 -30.03 -29.33 7.10
C LEU A 184 -28.77 -28.47 6.99
N TYR A 185 -28.74 -27.60 6.00
CA TYR A 185 -27.58 -26.78 5.68
C TYR A 185 -27.95 -25.30 5.80
N PHE A 186 -27.23 -24.50 6.57
CA PHE A 186 -27.51 -23.07 6.72
C PHE A 186 -26.69 -22.20 5.79
N ASN A 187 -27.22 -21.02 5.48
CA ASN A 187 -26.48 -19.94 4.86
C ASN A 187 -25.68 -19.19 5.95
N ALA A 188 -24.38 -19.00 5.73
CA ALA A 188 -23.49 -18.38 6.71
C ALA A 188 -23.45 -16.85 6.67
N GLY A 189 -24.29 -16.22 5.83
CA GLY A 189 -24.41 -14.77 5.79
C GLY A 189 -25.09 -14.18 7.00
N MET A 190 -25.93 -14.97 7.70
CA MET A 190 -26.58 -14.53 8.94
C MET A 190 -26.71 -15.68 9.93
N PHE A 191 -26.25 -15.46 11.16
CA PHE A 191 -26.40 -16.41 12.26
C PHE A 191 -26.33 -15.77 13.65
N VAL A 192 -26.93 -16.44 14.63
CA VAL A 192 -26.87 -16.08 16.06
C VAL A 192 -25.99 -17.10 16.78
N TYR A 193 -25.01 -16.61 17.55
CA TYR A 193 -24.03 -17.46 18.23
C TYR A 193 -23.54 -16.84 19.55
N GLU A 194 -22.85 -17.65 20.35
CA GLU A 194 -22.20 -17.23 21.59
C GLU A 194 -20.68 -17.19 21.38
N PRO A 195 -20.03 -16.02 21.51
CA PRO A 195 -18.57 -15.92 21.50
C PRO A 195 -17.94 -16.75 22.62
N SER A 196 -16.89 -17.49 22.31
CA SER A 196 -16.22 -18.42 23.23
C SER A 196 -14.82 -18.72 22.72
N LEU A 197 -13.79 -18.47 23.54
CA LEU A 197 -12.41 -18.83 23.21
C LEU A 197 -12.25 -20.35 23.03
N SER A 198 -12.95 -21.16 23.84
CA SER A 198 -12.92 -22.62 23.68
C SER A 198 -13.47 -23.04 22.33
N THR A 199 -14.61 -22.46 21.92
CA THR A 199 -15.21 -22.77 20.61
C THR A 199 -14.33 -22.26 19.48
N TYR A 200 -13.70 -21.09 19.64
CA TYR A 200 -12.72 -20.56 18.69
C TYR A 200 -11.51 -21.48 18.52
N ASP A 201 -10.92 -21.95 19.62
CA ASP A 201 -9.78 -22.87 19.58
C ASP A 201 -10.17 -24.20 18.90
N ASP A 202 -11.35 -24.72 19.21
CA ASP A 202 -11.90 -25.92 18.57
C ASP A 202 -12.14 -25.71 17.07
N LEU A 203 -12.67 -24.53 16.66
CA LEU A 203 -12.82 -24.15 15.25
C LEU A 203 -11.45 -24.14 14.56
N LEU A 204 -10.41 -23.55 15.15
CA LEU A 204 -9.07 -23.56 14.55
C LEU A 204 -8.48 -24.96 14.45
N GLN A 205 -8.65 -25.81 15.47
CA GLN A 205 -8.14 -27.18 15.44
C GLN A 205 -8.87 -28.04 14.41
N ALA A 206 -10.19 -27.90 14.30
CA ALA A 206 -10.98 -28.56 13.26
C ALA A 206 -10.58 -28.07 11.86
N LEU A 207 -10.36 -26.76 11.70
CA LEU A 207 -9.94 -26.16 10.43
C LEU A 207 -8.59 -26.73 9.96
N LYS A 208 -7.67 -27.03 10.87
CA LYS A 208 -6.35 -27.60 10.52
C LYS A 208 -6.40 -28.96 9.83
N VAL A 209 -7.46 -29.72 10.04
CA VAL A 209 -7.63 -31.07 9.50
C VAL A 209 -8.78 -31.16 8.50
N THR A 210 -9.51 -30.07 8.30
CA THR A 210 -10.63 -30.01 7.35
C THR A 210 -10.15 -29.65 5.96
N THR A 211 -10.52 -30.45 4.97
CA THR A 211 -10.25 -30.15 3.57
C THR A 211 -11.00 -28.89 3.13
N PRO A 212 -10.31 -27.86 2.61
CA PRO A 212 -10.98 -26.67 2.09
C PRO A 212 -11.96 -27.01 0.98
N THR A 213 -13.14 -26.39 1.05
CA THR A 213 -14.26 -26.64 0.14
C THR A 213 -14.59 -25.39 -0.68
N SER A 214 -15.51 -25.50 -1.64
CA SER A 214 -15.88 -24.39 -2.53
C SER A 214 -16.64 -23.26 -1.85
N PHE A 215 -17.33 -23.50 -0.72
CA PHE A 215 -17.99 -22.45 0.06
C PHE A 215 -17.23 -22.08 1.35
N ALA A 216 -15.93 -22.41 1.43
CA ALA A 216 -15.01 -22.03 2.51
C ALA A 216 -15.59 -22.14 3.92
N GLU A 217 -15.87 -21.00 4.56
CA GLU A 217 -16.35 -20.93 5.94
C GLU A 217 -17.79 -21.43 6.08
N GLN A 218 -18.63 -21.29 5.06
CA GLN A 218 -20.02 -21.74 5.14
C GLN A 218 -20.10 -23.26 5.28
N ASP A 219 -19.37 -24.00 4.45
CA ASP A 219 -19.27 -25.46 4.55
C ASP A 219 -18.64 -25.86 5.88
N PHE A 220 -17.55 -25.19 6.27
CA PHE A 220 -16.85 -25.48 7.50
C PHE A 220 -17.74 -25.29 8.74
N LEU A 221 -18.46 -24.17 8.83
CA LEU A 221 -19.40 -23.89 9.91
C LEU A 221 -20.56 -24.91 9.93
N ASN A 222 -21.07 -25.30 8.76
CA ASN A 222 -22.10 -26.33 8.65
C ASN A 222 -21.63 -27.71 9.12
N MET A 223 -20.35 -28.04 8.89
CA MET A 223 -19.73 -29.26 9.40
C MET A 223 -19.55 -29.19 10.92
N PHE A 224 -19.04 -28.06 11.41
CA PHE A 224 -18.67 -27.89 12.82
C PHE A 224 -19.90 -27.76 13.75
N PHE A 225 -20.89 -26.97 13.36
CA PHE A 225 -22.07 -26.68 14.19
C PHE A 225 -23.27 -27.59 13.92
N ARG A 226 -23.10 -28.66 13.13
CA ARG A 226 -24.17 -29.57 12.70
C ARG A 226 -25.08 -30.02 13.84
N ASP A 227 -24.50 -30.42 14.97
CA ASP A 227 -25.25 -31.06 16.06
C ASP A 227 -26.00 -30.05 16.95
N ILE A 228 -25.63 -28.76 16.89
CA ILE A 228 -26.26 -27.69 17.66
C ILE A 228 -27.02 -26.69 16.79
N TYR A 229 -27.06 -26.91 15.47
CA TYR A 229 -27.75 -26.03 14.53
C TYR A 229 -29.28 -26.08 14.72
N LYS A 230 -29.90 -24.89 14.73
CA LYS A 230 -31.36 -24.69 14.76
C LYS A 230 -31.80 -23.75 13.63
N PRO A 231 -32.61 -24.22 12.66
CA PRO A 231 -33.07 -23.38 11.57
C PRO A 231 -34.04 -22.29 12.07
N ILE A 232 -33.89 -21.07 11.55
CA ILE A 232 -34.84 -19.97 11.74
C ILE A 232 -35.52 -19.61 10.40
N PRO A 233 -36.69 -18.92 10.42
CA PRO A 233 -37.46 -18.64 9.21
C PRO A 233 -36.69 -17.82 8.16
N TRP A 234 -36.96 -18.09 6.88
CA TRP A 234 -36.33 -17.43 5.72
C TRP A 234 -36.43 -15.89 5.74
N MET A 235 -37.44 -15.33 6.41
CA MET A 235 -37.64 -13.87 6.52
C MET A 235 -36.50 -13.13 7.23
N TYR A 236 -35.65 -13.85 7.99
CA TYR A 236 -34.49 -13.31 8.70
C TYR A 236 -33.19 -13.36 7.88
N ASN A 237 -33.21 -13.95 6.68
CA ASN A 237 -32.11 -13.96 5.72
C ASN A 237 -32.68 -14.37 4.35
N LEU A 238 -33.42 -13.47 3.69
CA LEU A 238 -33.98 -13.76 2.37
C LEU A 238 -32.87 -13.78 1.33
N ILE A 239 -32.60 -14.97 0.78
CA ILE A 239 -31.67 -15.20 -0.32
C ILE A 239 -32.41 -14.97 -1.64
N GLY A 240 -31.79 -14.24 -2.58
CA GLY A 240 -32.40 -13.88 -3.86
C GLY A 240 -33.02 -15.07 -4.60
N ALA A 241 -32.33 -16.23 -4.61
CA ALA A 241 -32.79 -17.50 -5.20
C ALA A 241 -34.27 -17.81 -4.91
N MET A 242 -34.73 -17.51 -3.69
CA MET A 242 -36.08 -17.81 -3.27
C MET A 242 -37.15 -17.01 -4.04
N LEU A 243 -36.82 -15.81 -4.55
CA LEU A 243 -37.77 -14.97 -5.29
C LEU A 243 -38.13 -15.53 -6.67
N TRP A 244 -37.19 -16.18 -7.35
CA TRP A 244 -37.42 -16.73 -8.69
C TRP A 244 -37.55 -18.26 -8.72
N ARG A 245 -37.06 -18.98 -7.69
CA ARG A 245 -37.20 -20.44 -7.58
C ARG A 245 -38.36 -20.88 -6.70
N HIS A 246 -38.73 -20.06 -5.71
CA HIS A 246 -39.79 -20.36 -4.73
C HIS A 246 -40.76 -19.17 -4.51
N PRO A 247 -41.20 -18.45 -5.56
CA PRO A 247 -42.04 -17.26 -5.41
C PRO A 247 -43.32 -17.52 -4.62
N GLU A 248 -43.86 -18.74 -4.69
CA GLU A 248 -45.07 -19.16 -3.99
C GLU A 248 -44.93 -19.18 -2.45
N ASN A 249 -43.70 -19.20 -1.93
CA ASN A 249 -43.42 -19.23 -0.49
C ASN A 249 -42.95 -17.87 0.03
N ILE A 250 -42.84 -16.85 -0.84
CA ILE A 250 -42.34 -15.54 -0.48
C ILE A 250 -43.46 -14.51 -0.45
N GLU A 251 -43.70 -13.99 0.74
CA GLU A 251 -44.50 -12.81 0.97
C GLU A 251 -43.56 -11.64 1.29
N LEU A 252 -43.22 -10.82 0.29
CA LEU A 252 -42.20 -9.76 0.41
C LEU A 252 -42.43 -8.81 1.60
N HIS A 253 -43.67 -8.49 1.94
CA HIS A 253 -44.00 -7.62 3.08
C HIS A 253 -43.63 -8.22 4.45
N LYS A 254 -43.41 -9.53 4.54
CA LYS A 254 -42.96 -10.23 5.75
C LYS A 254 -41.44 -10.26 5.88
N VAL A 255 -40.69 -9.92 4.82
CA VAL A 255 -39.23 -9.92 4.83
C VAL A 255 -38.71 -8.92 5.86
N LYS A 256 -37.80 -9.38 6.72
CA LYS A 256 -37.11 -8.53 7.71
C LYS A 256 -35.69 -8.21 7.30
N VAL A 257 -35.02 -9.16 6.65
CA VAL A 257 -33.61 -9.07 6.27
C VAL A 257 -33.44 -9.65 4.87
N VAL A 258 -32.68 -8.97 4.01
CA VAL A 258 -32.34 -9.40 2.65
C VAL A 258 -30.84 -9.58 2.53
N HIS A 259 -30.43 -10.67 1.87
CA HIS A 259 -29.03 -10.95 1.56
C HIS A 259 -28.78 -10.85 0.06
N TYR A 260 -27.99 -9.85 -0.33
CA TYR A 260 -27.64 -9.55 -1.73
C TYR A 260 -26.43 -10.38 -2.18
N CYS A 261 -26.54 -11.70 -2.01
CA CYS A 261 -25.48 -12.67 -2.32
C CYS A 261 -25.50 -13.18 -3.76
N ALA A 262 -26.61 -13.02 -4.50
CA ALA A 262 -26.69 -13.40 -5.90
C ALA A 262 -25.79 -12.50 -6.78
N ALA A 263 -25.22 -13.06 -7.84
CA ALA A 263 -24.40 -12.30 -8.79
C ALA A 263 -25.21 -11.12 -9.37
N GLY A 264 -24.63 -9.91 -9.36
CA GLY A 264 -25.29 -8.68 -9.80
C GLY A 264 -26.28 -8.06 -8.80
N SER A 265 -26.62 -8.75 -7.71
CA SER A 265 -27.64 -8.26 -6.77
C SER A 265 -27.17 -7.19 -5.78
N LYS A 266 -25.85 -7.03 -5.61
CA LYS A 266 -25.26 -6.02 -4.71
C LYS A 266 -25.73 -4.61 -5.11
N PRO A 267 -26.44 -3.88 -4.25
CA PRO A 267 -27.08 -2.61 -4.62
C PRO A 267 -26.11 -1.56 -5.20
N TRP A 268 -24.89 -1.49 -4.68
CA TRP A 268 -23.84 -0.57 -5.15
C TRP A 268 -23.12 -1.01 -6.44
N ARG A 269 -23.40 -2.21 -6.94
CA ARG A 269 -22.91 -2.74 -8.23
C ARG A 269 -24.05 -3.07 -9.19
N TYR A 270 -25.28 -2.74 -8.84
CA TYR A 270 -26.46 -3.19 -9.56
C TYR A 270 -26.53 -2.56 -10.95
N THR A 271 -26.53 -3.40 -11.99
CA THR A 271 -26.66 -2.96 -13.39
C THR A 271 -27.98 -3.37 -14.03
N GLY A 272 -28.68 -4.35 -13.43
CA GLY A 272 -29.89 -4.96 -13.98
C GLY A 272 -29.64 -5.92 -15.16
N LYS A 273 -28.38 -6.22 -15.51
CA LYS A 273 -28.03 -7.03 -16.69
C LYS A 273 -27.85 -8.51 -16.39
N GLU A 274 -27.52 -8.86 -15.16
CA GLU A 274 -27.29 -10.24 -14.73
C GLU A 274 -28.60 -11.04 -14.63
N GLU A 275 -28.48 -12.37 -14.60
CA GLU A 275 -29.63 -13.28 -14.57
C GLU A 275 -30.58 -12.95 -13.39
N ASN A 276 -31.88 -12.78 -13.68
CA ASN A 276 -32.93 -12.39 -12.73
C ASN A 276 -32.81 -10.98 -12.14
N MET A 277 -31.83 -10.16 -12.54
CA MET A 277 -31.67 -8.81 -11.99
C MET A 277 -32.65 -7.80 -12.60
N ASP A 278 -33.26 -8.09 -13.75
CA ASP A 278 -34.25 -7.25 -14.43
C ASP A 278 -35.65 -7.30 -13.79
N ARG A 279 -35.87 -8.17 -12.81
CA ARG A 279 -37.14 -8.35 -12.12
C ARG A 279 -37.54 -7.13 -11.28
N GLU A 280 -38.84 -6.87 -11.22
CA GLU A 280 -39.39 -5.71 -10.48
C GLU A 280 -39.22 -5.83 -8.96
N ASP A 281 -39.30 -7.04 -8.41
CA ASP A 281 -39.04 -7.27 -6.99
C ASP A 281 -37.58 -6.98 -6.61
N ILE A 282 -36.62 -7.34 -7.46
CA ILE A 282 -35.20 -7.02 -7.26
C ILE A 282 -34.95 -5.52 -7.38
N LYS A 283 -35.49 -4.85 -8.42
CA LYS A 283 -35.40 -3.39 -8.55
C LYS A 283 -35.95 -2.67 -7.32
N MET A 284 -37.08 -3.15 -6.79
CA MET A 284 -37.67 -2.62 -5.57
C MET A 284 -36.73 -2.79 -4.37
N LEU A 285 -36.15 -3.99 -4.17
CA LEU A 285 -35.23 -4.25 -3.07
C LEU A 285 -33.94 -3.43 -3.17
N VAL A 286 -33.41 -3.22 -4.37
CA VAL A 286 -32.23 -2.36 -4.61
C VAL A 286 -32.58 -0.91 -4.33
N LYS A 287 -33.75 -0.44 -4.77
CA LYS A 287 -34.24 0.91 -4.47
C LYS A 287 -34.39 1.11 -2.95
N MET A 288 -35.02 0.17 -2.26
CA MET A 288 -35.19 0.24 -0.80
C MET A 288 -33.84 0.29 -0.06
N TRP A 289 -32.79 -0.31 -0.62
CA TRP A 289 -31.44 -0.21 -0.08
C TRP A 289 -30.88 1.21 -0.24
N TRP A 290 -30.96 1.79 -1.44
CA TRP A 290 -30.53 3.16 -1.71
C TRP A 290 -31.33 4.19 -0.91
N ASP A 291 -32.64 4.01 -0.77
CA ASP A 291 -33.51 4.83 0.09
C ASP A 291 -33.05 4.83 1.57
N ILE A 292 -32.30 3.81 2.02
CA ILE A 292 -31.69 3.79 3.36
C ILE A 292 -30.30 4.41 3.33
N TYR A 293 -29.50 4.07 2.33
CA TYR A 293 -28.12 4.51 2.21
C TYR A 293 -28.02 6.04 2.05
N ASP A 294 -28.87 6.62 1.21
CA ASP A 294 -28.89 8.05 0.87
C ASP A 294 -29.66 8.91 1.90
N ASP A 295 -30.33 8.28 2.87
CA ASP A 295 -31.03 9.01 3.93
C ASP A 295 -30.01 9.58 4.94
N GLU A 296 -29.75 10.88 4.86
CA GLU A 296 -28.86 11.63 5.77
C GLU A 296 -29.41 11.71 7.19
N THR A 297 -30.74 11.57 7.40
CA THR A 297 -31.32 11.52 8.76
C THR A 297 -30.93 10.24 9.49
N LEU A 298 -30.52 9.24 8.71
CA LEU A 298 -29.87 8.02 9.19
C LEU A 298 -28.35 8.16 9.14
N ASP A 299 -27.73 9.33 9.23
CA ASP A 299 -26.31 9.47 9.57
C ASP A 299 -26.10 9.56 11.09
N TYR A 300 -24.92 9.13 11.56
CA TYR A 300 -24.72 8.95 13.00
C TYR A 300 -24.49 10.31 13.65
N ASN A 301 -25.44 10.75 14.47
CA ASN A 301 -25.37 12.05 15.12
C ASN A 301 -24.63 11.98 16.45
N PHE A 302 -23.35 12.37 16.46
CA PHE A 302 -22.53 12.46 17.67
C PHE A 302 -23.07 13.47 18.70
N ALA A 303 -23.84 14.49 18.29
CA ALA A 303 -24.36 15.53 19.18
C ALA A 303 -25.58 15.06 20.02
N ALA A 304 -26.29 14.03 19.59
CA ALA A 304 -27.47 13.50 20.30
C ALA A 304 -27.12 12.63 21.53
N VAL A 305 -25.84 12.26 21.71
CA VAL A 305 -25.35 11.37 22.80
C VAL A 305 -24.88 12.16 24.04
N GLN A 306 -25.22 13.45 24.15
CA GLN A 306 -24.80 14.33 25.25
C GLN A 306 -25.54 14.08 26.57
N THR A 307 -25.35 12.92 27.18
CA THR A 307 -25.39 12.84 28.66
C THR A 307 -24.01 12.47 29.18
N GLN A 308 -23.54 13.25 30.17
CA GLN A 308 -22.21 13.14 30.79
C GLN A 308 -21.97 11.74 31.42
N SER A 309 -23.05 11.01 31.73
CA SER A 309 -23.02 9.63 32.23
C SER A 309 -22.69 8.59 31.16
N ASP A 310 -23.15 8.78 29.93
CA ASP A 310 -22.99 7.79 28.86
C ASP A 310 -21.63 7.92 28.17
N GLN A 311 -21.10 9.14 28.06
CA GLN A 311 -19.71 9.37 27.63
C GLN A 311 -18.68 8.77 28.60
N LEU A 312 -18.91 8.84 29.92
CA LEU A 312 -18.02 8.22 30.91
C LEU A 312 -18.07 6.69 30.86
N LYS A 313 -19.24 6.11 30.56
CA LYS A 313 -19.43 4.65 30.43
C LYS A 313 -18.86 4.10 29.13
N LEU A 314 -18.98 4.82 28.01
CA LEU A 314 -18.32 4.50 26.74
C LEU A 314 -16.79 4.62 26.85
N MET A 315 -16.28 5.65 27.53
CA MET A 315 -14.86 5.82 27.82
C MET A 315 -14.30 4.73 28.76
N ALA A 316 -15.09 4.29 29.75
CA ALA A 316 -14.72 3.19 30.64
C ALA A 316 -14.77 1.83 29.93
N ALA A 317 -15.69 1.64 28.97
CA ALA A 317 -15.73 0.50 28.07
C ALA A 317 -14.45 0.40 27.23
N LEU A 318 -14.12 1.49 26.52
CA LEU A 318 -12.96 1.59 25.64
C LEU A 318 -11.63 1.37 26.39
N LYS A 319 -11.55 1.77 27.67
CA LYS A 319 -10.42 1.45 28.55
C LYS A 319 -10.34 -0.01 28.99
N LYS A 320 -11.47 -0.73 29.07
CA LYS A 320 -11.53 -2.13 29.51
C LYS A 320 -11.32 -3.12 28.36
N PHE A 321 -11.56 -2.70 27.11
CA PHE A 321 -11.49 -3.54 25.90
C PHE A 321 -10.22 -3.37 25.06
N GLY A 322 -9.32 -2.45 25.42
CA GLY A 322 -8.06 -2.24 24.70
C GLY A 322 -6.84 -2.62 25.53
N ARG A 323 -6.38 -3.88 25.46
CA ARG A 323 -4.93 -4.08 25.49
C ARG A 323 -4.41 -3.66 24.13
N PHE A 324 -3.68 -2.54 24.14
CA PHE A 324 -3.04 -1.84 23.02
C PHE A 324 -3.93 -0.94 22.15
N ILE A 325 -4.47 0.12 22.74
CA ILE A 325 -4.51 1.44 22.07
C ILE A 325 -4.00 2.49 23.05
N THR A 326 -2.93 3.18 22.70
CA THR A 326 -2.31 4.23 23.50
C THR A 326 -3.07 5.56 23.38
N ASN A 327 -3.35 6.13 24.56
CA ASN A 327 -3.66 7.52 24.91
C ASN A 327 -5.04 8.15 24.55
N PRO A 328 -5.95 8.26 25.54
CA PRO A 328 -7.15 9.08 25.49
C PRO A 328 -6.87 10.51 26.00
N THR A 329 -6.64 11.47 25.11
CA THR A 329 -6.58 12.90 25.47
C THR A 329 -7.29 13.86 24.51
N ALA A 330 -7.82 13.39 23.37
CA ALA A 330 -8.46 14.27 22.39
C ALA A 330 -9.97 14.52 22.65
N ALA A 331 -10.68 13.59 23.30
CA ALA A 331 -12.14 13.64 23.38
C ALA A 331 -12.70 14.46 24.58
N THR A 332 -11.89 14.78 25.59
CA THR A 332 -12.36 15.51 26.78
C THR A 332 -12.26 17.04 26.63
N LYS A 333 -11.56 17.54 25.61
CA LYS A 333 -11.34 18.99 25.44
C LYS A 333 -12.42 19.71 24.62
N MET A 334 -13.28 18.97 23.91
CA MET A 334 -14.30 19.58 23.05
C MET A 334 -15.63 19.90 23.76
N ALA A 335 -15.87 19.37 24.97
CA ALA A 335 -17.16 19.50 25.67
C ALA A 335 -17.18 20.49 26.84
N PHE A 336 -16.06 21.15 27.17
CA PHE A 336 -15.97 22.07 28.32
C PHE A 336 -15.89 23.57 27.93
N ASP A 337 -15.69 23.89 26.65
CA ASP A 337 -15.45 25.29 26.20
C ASP A 337 -16.68 26.01 25.63
N LEU A 338 -17.90 25.46 25.74
CA LEU A 338 -19.14 26.10 25.25
C LEU A 338 -20.00 26.81 26.31
N SER A 339 -19.55 26.92 27.57
CA SER A 339 -20.38 27.54 28.63
C SER A 339 -19.78 28.75 29.35
N ASN A 340 -18.60 29.24 29.02
CA ASN A 340 -18.07 30.47 29.62
C ASN A 340 -17.47 31.39 28.55
N GLY A 341 -18.24 32.43 28.22
CA GLY A 341 -17.71 33.58 27.51
C GLY A 341 -16.69 34.34 28.37
N ALA A 342 -15.81 35.05 27.65
CA ALA A 342 -14.76 35.95 28.10
C ALA A 342 -13.32 35.37 28.12
N THR A 343 -12.58 35.80 27.08
CA THR A 343 -11.20 36.35 27.14
C THR A 343 -10.07 35.46 27.66
N GLU A 344 -9.44 34.71 26.75
CA GLU A 344 -8.05 34.86 26.27
C GLU A 344 -7.46 33.50 25.84
N PRO A 345 -6.64 33.44 24.76
CA PRO A 345 -6.05 32.20 24.31
C PRO A 345 -4.90 31.74 25.23
N ILE A 346 -4.86 30.45 25.55
CA ILE A 346 -3.68 29.80 26.13
C ILE A 346 -2.58 29.80 25.06
N THR A 347 -1.82 30.87 25.09
CA THR A 347 -0.46 30.95 24.57
C THR A 347 0.41 30.03 25.43
N GLY A 348 0.94 28.97 24.82
CA GLY A 348 2.17 28.36 25.29
C GLY A 348 3.31 29.33 25.00
N VAL A 349 3.51 30.31 25.89
CA VAL A 349 4.68 31.16 25.93
C VAL A 349 5.91 30.27 26.17
N ILE A 350 6.61 29.94 25.09
CA ILE A 350 8.07 29.97 25.12
C ILE A 350 8.41 31.38 25.60
N ARG A 351 9.20 31.49 26.68
CA ARG A 351 9.71 32.78 27.20
C ARG A 351 9.95 33.73 26.04
N ALA A 352 9.28 34.88 26.07
CA ALA A 352 9.46 35.97 25.11
C ALA A 352 10.91 36.47 25.16
N GLY A 353 11.79 35.78 24.45
CA GLY A 353 12.97 36.34 23.84
C GLY A 353 12.61 36.59 22.38
N SER A 354 12.13 37.80 22.07
CA SER A 354 12.02 38.36 20.71
C SER A 354 11.41 37.40 19.66
N LEU A 355 10.08 37.24 19.64
CA LEU A 355 9.40 36.75 18.43
C LEU A 355 9.68 37.78 17.32
N THR A 356 10.51 37.39 16.37
CA THR A 356 10.94 38.21 15.25
C THR A 356 9.75 38.52 14.33
N SER A 357 9.60 39.75 13.82
CA SER A 357 8.52 40.13 12.88
C SER A 357 8.63 39.45 11.49
N ARG A 358 9.48 38.45 11.35
CA ARG A 358 9.88 37.82 10.08
C ARG A 358 9.96 36.32 10.28
N ALA A 359 9.60 35.55 9.26
CA ALA A 359 9.65 34.10 9.31
C ALA A 359 9.82 33.47 7.92
N TYR A 360 10.40 32.28 7.89
CA TYR A 360 10.30 31.39 6.74
C TYR A 360 8.95 30.69 6.75
N VAL A 361 8.43 30.37 5.58
CA VAL A 361 7.17 29.63 5.45
C VAL A 361 7.27 28.55 4.38
N THR A 362 6.64 27.41 4.62
CA THR A 362 6.48 26.33 3.65
C THR A 362 5.06 25.76 3.74
N PHE A 363 4.64 25.03 2.72
CA PHE A 363 3.29 24.46 2.62
C PHE A 363 3.36 22.93 2.52
N LEU A 364 2.50 22.23 3.25
CA LEU A 364 2.42 20.77 3.26
C LEU A 364 0.96 20.31 3.14
N ALA A 365 0.71 19.35 2.24
CA ALA A 365 -0.61 18.79 1.99
C ALA A 365 -0.51 17.30 1.64
N GLY A 366 -1.63 16.58 1.77
CA GLY A 366 -1.74 15.17 1.40
C GLY A 366 -1.09 14.21 2.40
N ASN A 367 -0.82 12.99 1.94
CA ASN A 367 -0.43 11.84 2.77
C ASN A 367 0.96 11.92 3.47
N GLY A 368 1.61 13.09 3.45
CA GLY A 368 2.85 13.31 4.20
C GLY A 368 4.15 13.01 3.48
N GLU A 369 4.15 12.72 2.18
CA GLU A 369 5.38 12.41 1.44
C GLU A 369 6.47 13.50 1.58
N TYR A 370 6.07 14.77 1.56
CA TYR A 370 6.96 15.92 1.67
C TYR A 370 7.41 16.24 3.11
N VAL A 371 6.88 15.56 4.13
CA VAL A 371 7.27 15.80 5.53
C VAL A 371 8.78 15.64 5.73
N LYS A 372 9.39 14.66 5.04
CA LYS A 372 10.84 14.41 5.12
C LYS A 372 11.65 15.57 4.53
N GLY A 373 11.15 16.18 3.44
CA GLY A 373 11.76 17.36 2.84
C GLY A 373 11.67 18.58 3.75
N VAL A 374 10.49 18.82 4.34
CA VAL A 374 10.28 19.91 5.31
C VAL A 374 11.13 19.73 6.58
N VAL A 375 11.28 18.48 7.07
CA VAL A 375 12.21 18.17 8.16
C VAL A 375 13.66 18.49 7.77
N GLY A 376 14.06 18.17 6.54
CA GLY A 376 15.37 18.55 5.99
C GLY A 376 15.55 20.06 5.96
N LEU A 377 14.54 20.80 5.47
CA LEU A 377 14.53 22.26 5.39
C LEU A 377 14.70 22.89 6.78
N ALA A 378 13.93 22.43 7.76
CA ALA A 378 14.01 22.88 9.15
C ALA A 378 15.42 22.68 9.74
N LYS A 379 16.05 21.52 9.45
CA LYS A 379 17.44 21.23 9.85
C LYS A 379 18.43 22.13 9.11
N GLY A 380 18.22 22.40 7.82
CA GLY A 380 19.04 23.29 7.00
C GLY A 380 19.08 24.71 7.57
N LEU A 381 17.90 25.29 7.86
CA LEU A 381 17.78 26.62 8.47
C LEU A 381 18.48 26.72 9.83
N ARG A 382 18.35 25.67 10.67
CA ARG A 382 19.10 25.59 11.94
C ARG A 382 20.60 25.49 11.74
N LYS A 383 21.06 24.68 10.78
CA LYS A 383 22.49 24.48 10.49
C LYS A 383 23.16 25.78 10.05
N VAL A 384 22.47 26.59 9.24
CA VAL A 384 22.96 27.92 8.81
C VAL A 384 22.71 29.01 9.85
N LYS A 385 22.26 28.63 11.06
CA LYS A 385 21.99 29.52 12.19
C LYS A 385 21.06 30.68 11.82
N SER A 386 19.97 30.37 11.09
CA SER A 386 18.96 31.38 10.83
C SER A 386 18.38 31.91 12.14
N ALA A 387 18.17 33.23 12.19
CA ALA A 387 17.56 33.89 13.34
C ALA A 387 16.02 33.76 13.38
N TYR A 388 15.41 33.25 12.30
CA TYR A 388 13.96 33.29 12.09
C TYR A 388 13.32 31.89 12.10
N PRO A 389 12.07 31.76 12.58
CA PRO A 389 11.39 30.48 12.65
C PRO A 389 10.93 30.00 11.27
N LEU A 390 10.63 28.69 11.18
CA LEU A 390 9.94 28.09 10.03
C LEU A 390 8.47 27.81 10.39
N VAL A 391 7.57 28.47 9.68
CA VAL A 391 6.12 28.22 9.72
C VAL A 391 5.76 27.19 8.65
N VAL A 392 4.96 26.19 9.00
CA VAL A 392 4.45 25.17 8.07
C VAL A 392 2.93 25.31 7.99
N ALA A 393 2.45 25.80 6.85
CA ALA A 393 1.03 25.83 6.53
C ALA A 393 0.59 24.42 6.09
N THR A 394 -0.40 23.83 6.78
CA THR A 394 -0.90 22.48 6.49
C THR A 394 -2.36 22.49 6.07
N LEU A 395 -2.76 21.50 5.27
CA LEU A 395 -4.18 21.17 5.05
C LEU A 395 -4.65 20.10 6.06
N PRO A 396 -5.97 19.93 6.28
CA PRO A 396 -6.50 18.95 7.22
C PRO A 396 -6.24 17.49 6.83
N ASP A 397 -5.77 17.25 5.60
CA ASP A 397 -5.41 15.93 5.09
C ASP A 397 -3.97 15.51 5.44
N VAL A 398 -3.18 16.39 6.06
CA VAL A 398 -1.86 16.05 6.59
C VAL A 398 -2.01 15.25 7.88
N PRO A 399 -1.47 14.01 7.97
CA PRO A 399 -1.51 13.22 9.19
C PRO A 399 -0.99 13.96 10.43
N GLU A 400 -1.70 13.86 11.54
CA GLU A 400 -1.33 14.53 12.80
C GLU A 400 0.07 14.11 13.29
N GLU A 401 0.48 12.86 13.02
CA GLU A 401 1.84 12.39 13.30
C GLU A 401 2.91 13.24 12.59
N HIS A 402 2.69 13.61 11.33
CA HIS A 402 3.60 14.48 10.59
C HIS A 402 3.62 15.89 11.17
N CYS A 403 2.46 16.42 11.57
CA CYS A 403 2.40 17.69 12.30
C CYS A 403 3.22 17.63 13.60
N ARG A 404 3.10 16.54 14.38
CA ARG A 404 3.90 16.32 15.60
C ARG A 404 5.39 16.20 15.31
N ILE A 405 5.77 15.53 14.23
CA ILE A 405 7.18 15.45 13.78
C ILE A 405 7.70 16.86 13.50
N LEU A 406 6.96 17.69 12.77
CA LEU A 406 7.36 19.06 12.45
C LEU A 406 7.49 19.94 13.68
N VAL A 407 6.53 19.86 14.61
CA VAL A 407 6.62 20.54 15.92
C VAL A 407 7.84 20.06 16.70
N SER A 408 8.15 18.77 16.70
CA SER A 408 9.36 18.23 17.34
C SER A 408 10.66 18.75 16.70
N GLN A 409 10.61 19.17 15.44
CA GLN A 409 11.72 19.86 14.77
C GLN A 409 11.75 21.36 15.04
N GLY A 410 10.90 21.90 15.92
CA GLY A 410 10.85 23.34 16.23
C GLY A 410 10.14 24.17 15.16
N CYS A 411 9.36 23.56 14.26
CA CYS A 411 8.52 24.28 13.32
C CYS A 411 7.22 24.78 13.98
N ILE A 412 6.71 25.90 13.50
CA ILE A 412 5.38 26.42 13.87
C ILE A 412 4.37 25.87 12.87
N VAL A 413 3.52 24.91 13.26
CA VAL A 413 2.53 24.30 12.37
C VAL A 413 1.20 25.06 12.46
N ARG A 414 0.62 25.42 11.31
CA ARG A 414 -0.64 26.16 11.18
C ARG A 414 -1.52 25.49 10.14
N GLU A 415 -2.66 24.97 10.56
CA GLU A 415 -3.62 24.32 9.67
C GLU A 415 -4.58 25.33 9.04
N PHE A 416 -4.92 25.13 7.77
CA PHE A 416 -5.83 25.97 6.99
C PHE A 416 -6.81 25.14 6.18
N GLU A 417 -7.98 25.71 5.92
CA GLU A 417 -8.97 25.13 5.03
C GLU A 417 -8.55 25.18 3.55
N LYS A 418 -8.99 24.16 2.80
CA LYS A 418 -8.73 24.02 1.37
C LYS A 418 -9.31 25.19 0.58
N VAL A 419 -8.55 25.70 -0.39
CA VAL A 419 -9.01 26.67 -1.38
C VAL A 419 -9.44 25.93 -2.64
N TYR A 420 -10.71 26.04 -3.00
CA TYR A 420 -11.28 25.40 -4.17
C TYR A 420 -11.30 26.35 -5.38
N PRO A 421 -11.05 25.84 -6.60
CA PRO A 421 -11.27 26.63 -7.81
C PRO A 421 -12.77 26.96 -7.98
N PRO A 422 -13.12 28.06 -8.68
CA PRO A 422 -14.52 28.50 -8.86
C PRO A 422 -15.42 27.44 -9.52
N GLU A 423 -16.69 27.35 -9.08
CA GLU A 423 -17.68 26.32 -9.45
C GLU A 423 -17.89 26.15 -10.96
N ASN A 424 -17.73 27.23 -11.73
CA ASN A 424 -17.91 27.26 -13.18
C ASN A 424 -16.81 26.45 -13.93
N GLN A 425 -15.81 25.96 -13.20
CA GLN A 425 -14.65 25.23 -13.70
C GLN A 425 -14.58 23.80 -13.12
N THR A 426 -15.73 23.19 -12.79
CA THR A 426 -15.87 21.85 -12.17
C THR A 426 -15.10 20.71 -12.84
N GLN A 427 -14.76 20.80 -14.14
CA GLN A 427 -13.88 19.82 -14.80
C GLN A 427 -12.42 19.81 -14.25
N PHE A 428 -12.07 20.80 -13.42
CA PHE A 428 -10.74 21.01 -12.83
C PHE A 428 -10.74 20.99 -11.29
N ALA A 429 -11.80 20.49 -10.63
CA ALA A 429 -11.78 20.13 -9.20
C ALA A 429 -10.86 18.91 -8.90
N LYS A 430 -9.77 18.75 -9.66
CA LYS A 430 -8.75 17.73 -9.45
C LYS A 430 -7.94 18.08 -8.20
N PRO A 431 -7.56 17.10 -7.37
CA PRO A 431 -6.76 17.32 -6.16
C PRO A 431 -5.52 18.21 -6.36
N TYR A 432 -4.89 18.15 -7.54
CA TYR A 432 -3.76 19.00 -7.93
C TYR A 432 -4.02 20.50 -7.79
N TYR A 433 -5.15 21.01 -8.32
CA TYR A 433 -5.45 22.45 -8.28
C TYR A 433 -5.83 22.92 -6.87
N VAL A 434 -6.59 22.09 -6.14
CA VAL A 434 -6.98 22.38 -4.75
C VAL A 434 -5.73 22.50 -3.86
N ILE A 435 -4.77 21.59 -3.99
CA ILE A 435 -3.51 21.63 -3.23
C ILE A 435 -2.70 22.89 -3.59
N ASN A 436 -2.49 23.16 -4.88
CA ASN A 436 -1.63 24.28 -5.30
C ASN A 436 -2.23 25.65 -4.99
N TYR A 437 -3.54 25.86 -5.19
CA TYR A 437 -4.18 27.13 -4.84
C TYR A 437 -4.32 27.33 -3.32
N SER A 438 -4.35 26.26 -2.54
CA SER A 438 -4.31 26.38 -1.08
C SER A 438 -3.00 26.97 -0.55
N LYS A 439 -1.91 26.97 -1.35
CA LYS A 439 -0.67 27.69 -1.01
C LYS A 439 -0.88 29.20 -0.82
N LEU A 440 -1.92 29.79 -1.42
CA LEU A 440 -2.21 31.22 -1.29
C LEU A 440 -2.57 31.64 0.15
N ARG A 441 -2.95 30.68 1.01
CA ARG A 441 -3.23 30.91 2.44
C ARG A 441 -2.04 31.50 3.20
N ILE A 442 -0.81 31.36 2.69
CA ILE A 442 0.38 31.93 3.35
C ILE A 442 0.35 33.47 3.40
N TRP A 443 -0.50 34.16 2.64
CA TRP A 443 -0.69 35.61 2.76
C TRP A 443 -1.54 36.01 3.99
N GLU A 444 -2.21 35.06 4.64
CA GLU A 444 -3.00 35.29 5.86
C GLU A 444 -2.12 35.45 7.12
N PHE A 445 -0.82 35.17 7.04
CA PHE A 445 0.15 35.28 8.14
C PHE A 445 0.55 36.73 8.48
N VAL A 446 -0.44 37.59 8.71
CA VAL A 446 -0.26 39.03 8.96
C VAL A 446 0.41 39.37 10.29
N GLU A 447 0.66 38.39 11.15
CA GLU A 447 1.51 38.56 12.32
C GLU A 447 3.01 38.75 11.98
N TYR A 448 3.40 38.47 10.73
CA TYR A 448 4.76 38.74 10.22
C TYR A 448 4.76 39.89 9.23
N SER A 449 5.72 40.80 9.36
CA SER A 449 5.91 41.94 8.45
C SER A 449 6.55 41.55 7.12
N LYS A 450 7.26 40.41 7.04
CA LYS A 450 7.88 39.89 5.82
C LYS A 450 8.17 38.41 5.94
N MET A 451 7.93 37.66 4.87
CA MET A 451 8.14 36.21 4.85
C MET A 451 8.95 35.77 3.63
N ILE A 452 9.67 34.66 3.79
CA ILE A 452 10.35 33.96 2.69
C ILE A 452 9.68 32.60 2.54
N TYR A 453 8.99 32.39 1.42
CA TYR A 453 8.44 31.10 1.06
C TYR A 453 9.53 30.17 0.52
N LEU A 454 9.49 28.91 0.94
CA LEU A 454 10.35 27.83 0.45
C LEU A 454 9.48 26.58 0.27
N ASP A 455 9.43 26.01 -0.92
CA ASP A 455 8.73 24.74 -1.16
C ASP A 455 9.31 23.62 -0.27
N GLY A 456 8.47 22.62 0.03
CA GLY A 456 8.86 21.48 0.88
C GLY A 456 10.00 20.63 0.30
N ASP A 457 10.35 20.85 -0.96
CA ASP A 457 11.51 20.26 -1.65
C ASP A 457 12.68 21.20 -1.89
N ILE A 458 12.82 22.24 -1.05
CA ILE A 458 13.97 23.13 -1.00
C ILE A 458 14.89 22.77 0.18
N GLN A 459 16.21 22.92 -0.02
CA GLN A 459 17.20 22.87 1.06
C GLN A 459 18.09 24.13 1.07
N VAL A 460 18.39 24.61 2.27
CA VAL A 460 19.19 25.81 2.53
C VAL A 460 20.58 25.40 3.01
N PHE A 461 21.61 25.91 2.33
CA PHE A 461 23.03 25.56 2.58
C PHE A 461 23.85 26.74 3.12
N GLN A 462 23.40 27.97 2.89
CA GLN A 462 23.96 29.17 3.50
C GLN A 462 22.84 30.04 4.06
N ASN A 463 23.16 30.86 5.05
CA ASN A 463 22.19 31.79 5.62
C ASN A 463 21.71 32.80 4.55
N ILE A 464 20.39 32.97 4.45
CA ILE A 464 19.71 33.89 3.52
C ILE A 464 18.84 34.92 4.25
N ASP A 465 19.07 35.12 5.55
CA ASP A 465 18.28 36.02 6.40
C ASP A 465 18.32 37.48 5.90
N HIS A 466 19.41 37.89 5.24
CA HIS A 466 19.52 39.23 4.64
C HIS A 466 18.47 39.50 3.56
N LEU A 467 17.80 38.47 3.01
CA LEU A 467 16.69 38.64 2.09
C LEU A 467 15.47 39.29 2.77
N PHE A 468 15.32 39.17 4.09
CA PHE A 468 14.28 39.89 4.82
C PHE A 468 14.51 41.42 4.84
N ASP A 469 15.71 41.89 4.50
CA ASP A 469 16.04 43.32 4.42
C ASP A 469 15.81 43.92 3.04
N MET A 470 15.31 43.12 2.08
CA MET A 470 14.91 43.65 0.77
C MET A 470 13.82 44.71 0.94
N PRO A 471 13.76 45.74 0.06
CA PRO A 471 12.73 46.77 0.12
C PRO A 471 11.29 46.22 0.14
N ASN A 472 10.37 46.97 0.73
CA ASN A 472 8.94 46.65 0.71
C ASN A 472 8.29 47.07 -0.62
N GLY A 473 7.11 46.54 -0.91
CA GLY A 473 6.31 46.84 -2.10
C GLY A 473 6.68 46.02 -3.34
N TYR A 474 7.51 44.99 -3.20
CA TYR A 474 7.98 44.16 -4.31
C TYR A 474 7.87 42.67 -3.98
N PHE A 475 7.63 41.87 -5.03
CA PHE A 475 7.66 40.42 -4.98
C PHE A 475 9.02 39.94 -5.51
N TYR A 476 9.87 39.39 -4.65
CA TYR A 476 11.21 38.96 -5.07
C TYR A 476 11.24 37.45 -5.29
N ALA A 477 11.63 37.02 -6.49
CA ALA A 477 11.73 35.60 -6.82
C ALA A 477 12.84 35.36 -7.84
N VAL A 478 13.29 34.13 -7.96
CA VAL A 478 14.29 33.75 -8.97
C VAL A 478 13.58 33.44 -10.29
N MET A 479 14.15 33.91 -11.40
CA MET A 479 13.65 33.60 -12.74
C MET A 479 13.63 32.08 -12.98
N ASP A 480 12.60 31.57 -13.65
CA ASP A 480 12.56 30.15 -14.02
C ASP A 480 13.55 29.82 -15.16
N CYS A 481 13.83 28.54 -15.37
CA CYS A 481 14.73 28.05 -16.41
C CYS A 481 13.95 27.40 -17.56
N PHE A 482 13.77 28.14 -18.66
CA PHE A 482 13.07 27.65 -19.86
C PHE A 482 13.76 26.51 -20.61
N CYS A 483 14.98 26.10 -20.20
CA CYS A 483 15.65 24.91 -20.74
C CYS A 483 15.16 23.59 -20.10
N GLU A 484 14.23 23.64 -19.15
CA GLU A 484 13.70 22.45 -18.46
C GLU A 484 12.59 21.78 -19.29
N LYS A 485 12.47 20.45 -19.24
CA LYS A 485 11.57 19.66 -20.11
C LYS A 485 10.09 19.99 -19.89
N THR A 486 9.67 20.44 -18.72
CA THR A 486 8.32 20.96 -18.46
C THR A 486 7.96 22.13 -19.36
N TRP A 487 8.95 22.90 -19.83
CA TRP A 487 8.78 23.95 -20.82
C TRP A 487 8.75 23.44 -22.27
N SER A 488 8.79 22.12 -22.53
CA SER A 488 8.90 21.57 -23.90
C SER A 488 7.76 21.94 -24.85
N HIS A 489 6.63 22.40 -24.31
CA HIS A 489 5.49 22.90 -25.06
C HIS A 489 5.62 24.37 -25.48
N SER A 490 6.60 25.09 -24.93
CA SER A 490 6.79 26.53 -25.12
C SER A 490 7.75 26.83 -26.27
N LYS A 491 7.55 27.99 -26.92
CA LYS A 491 8.43 28.45 -28.00
C LYS A 491 9.85 28.73 -27.48
N GLN A 492 9.96 29.18 -26.24
CA GLN A 492 11.21 29.43 -25.54
C GLN A 492 12.09 28.18 -25.49
N TYR A 493 11.52 27.04 -25.10
CA TYR A 493 12.23 25.76 -25.08
C TYR A 493 12.61 25.29 -26.49
N GLU A 494 11.67 25.39 -27.45
CA GLU A 494 11.88 24.95 -28.84
C GLU A 494 13.09 25.63 -29.50
N ILE A 495 13.25 26.94 -29.29
CA ILE A 495 14.37 27.71 -29.85
C ILE A 495 15.63 27.68 -28.97
N GLY A 496 15.56 27.05 -27.79
CA GLY A 496 16.65 27.02 -26.81
C GLY A 496 16.89 28.36 -26.11
N TYR A 497 15.92 29.28 -26.11
CA TYR A 497 16.02 30.56 -25.40
C TYR A 497 15.79 30.36 -23.90
N CYS A 498 16.72 30.85 -23.08
CA CYS A 498 16.62 30.82 -21.61
C CYS A 498 16.84 32.19 -21.00
N GLN A 499 15.91 32.65 -20.17
CA GLN A 499 16.01 33.94 -19.48
C GLN A 499 17.10 34.00 -18.42
N GLN A 500 17.55 32.86 -17.89
CA GLN A 500 18.72 32.77 -17.02
C GLN A 500 20.05 32.88 -17.81
N CYS A 501 20.03 32.65 -19.13
CA CYS A 501 21.21 32.65 -20.00
C CYS A 501 20.93 33.35 -21.35
N PRO A 502 20.50 34.62 -21.36
CA PRO A 502 20.02 35.29 -22.57
C PRO A 502 21.11 35.52 -23.62
N LYS A 503 22.38 35.33 -23.26
CA LYS A 503 23.51 35.42 -24.19
C LYS A 503 23.68 34.19 -25.08
N ARG A 504 23.16 33.03 -24.67
CA ARG A 504 23.34 31.75 -25.39
C ARG A 504 22.53 31.71 -26.69
N VAL A 505 21.28 32.17 -26.61
CA VAL A 505 20.38 32.32 -27.75
C VAL A 505 19.70 33.67 -27.60
N GLN A 506 19.89 34.57 -28.58
CA GLN A 506 19.17 35.84 -28.61
C GLN A 506 17.72 35.60 -29.01
N TRP A 507 16.79 36.38 -28.45
CA TRP A 507 15.38 36.29 -28.83
C TRP A 507 15.20 36.71 -30.29
N PRO A 508 14.69 35.83 -31.18
CA PRO A 508 14.51 36.16 -32.59
C PRO A 508 13.49 37.29 -32.78
N ALA A 509 13.83 38.30 -33.58
CA ALA A 509 12.96 39.46 -33.79
C ALA A 509 11.63 39.08 -34.47
N GLU A 510 11.66 38.03 -35.31
CA GLU A 510 10.51 37.46 -36.00
C GLU A 510 9.46 36.83 -35.07
N LEU A 511 9.82 36.50 -33.82
CA LEU A 511 8.88 36.00 -32.81
C LEU A 511 8.18 37.12 -32.03
N GLY A 512 8.40 38.38 -32.43
CA GLY A 512 7.81 39.54 -31.78
C GLY A 512 8.53 39.95 -30.49
N PRO A 513 7.85 40.70 -29.60
CA PRO A 513 8.47 41.18 -28.37
C PRO A 513 8.87 40.01 -27.47
N LYS A 514 10.01 40.18 -26.81
CA LYS A 514 10.53 39.22 -25.84
C LYS A 514 9.48 38.96 -24.75
N PRO A 515 9.26 37.70 -24.32
CA PRO A 515 8.33 37.40 -23.24
C PRO A 515 8.73 38.11 -21.95
N PRO A 516 7.75 38.49 -21.10
CA PRO A 516 8.04 39.06 -19.78
C PRO A 516 8.86 38.09 -18.95
N LEU A 517 9.60 38.62 -17.97
CA LEU A 517 10.34 37.78 -17.02
C LEU A 517 9.34 36.92 -16.24
N TYR A 518 9.68 35.64 -16.12
CA TYR A 518 8.83 34.65 -15.46
C TYR A 518 9.61 34.02 -14.30
N PHE A 519 9.04 33.97 -13.09
CA PHE A 519 9.71 33.39 -11.92
C PHE A 519 9.28 31.96 -11.62
N ASN A 520 10.16 31.21 -10.97
CA ASN A 520 9.83 29.94 -10.35
C ASN A 520 9.17 30.20 -8.98
N ALA A 521 8.00 29.60 -8.72
CA ALA A 521 7.23 29.85 -7.50
C ALA A 521 7.68 29.02 -6.28
N GLY A 522 8.77 28.25 -6.38
CA GLY A 522 9.27 27.46 -5.26
C GLY A 522 9.95 28.28 -4.17
N MET A 523 10.44 29.49 -4.50
CA MET A 523 11.04 30.39 -3.52
C MET A 523 10.76 31.85 -3.87
N PHE A 524 10.24 32.59 -2.90
CA PHE A 524 10.00 34.03 -3.04
C PHE A 524 9.95 34.77 -1.70
N VAL A 525 10.23 36.07 -1.74
CA VAL A 525 10.11 37.00 -0.61
C VAL A 525 8.89 37.89 -0.84
N TYR A 526 8.01 37.97 0.16
CA TYR A 526 6.77 38.71 0.07
C TYR A 526 6.35 39.30 1.43
N GLU A 527 5.38 40.22 1.37
CA GLU A 527 4.72 40.79 2.54
C GLU A 527 3.33 40.14 2.69
N PRO A 528 3.05 39.44 3.80
CA PRO A 528 1.71 38.95 4.10
C PRO A 528 0.72 40.10 4.21
N SER A 529 -0.47 39.94 3.63
CA SER A 529 -1.52 40.95 3.67
C SER A 529 -2.85 40.29 3.36
N LEU A 530 -3.84 40.49 4.24
CA LEU A 530 -5.21 40.04 3.99
C LEU A 530 -5.80 40.71 2.75
N SER A 531 -5.49 41.99 2.47
CA SER A 531 -5.99 42.65 1.27
C SER A 531 -5.43 42.00 0.00
N THR A 532 -4.14 41.67 0.00
CA THR A 532 -3.50 40.96 -1.12
C THR A 532 -4.05 39.54 -1.26
N TYR A 533 -4.31 38.86 -0.15
CA TYR A 533 -4.95 37.54 -0.15
C TYR A 533 -6.36 37.58 -0.76
N ASP A 534 -7.19 38.55 -0.37
CA ASP A 534 -8.53 38.74 -0.92
C ASP A 534 -8.47 39.06 -2.43
N ASP A 535 -7.53 39.92 -2.84
CA ASP A 535 -7.29 40.23 -4.25
C ASP A 535 -6.83 38.99 -5.04
N LEU A 536 -5.97 38.15 -4.46
CA LEU A 536 -5.56 36.86 -5.04
C LEU A 536 -6.77 35.94 -5.22
N LEU A 537 -7.62 35.77 -4.21
CA LEU A 537 -8.83 34.95 -4.33
C LEU A 537 -9.81 35.50 -5.37
N GLN A 538 -9.94 36.82 -5.46
CA GLN A 538 -10.83 37.47 -6.44
C GLN A 538 -10.28 37.32 -7.87
N ALA A 539 -8.98 37.46 -8.06
CA ALA A 539 -8.33 37.22 -9.35
C ALA A 539 -8.40 35.73 -9.74
N LEU A 540 -8.28 34.81 -8.78
CA LEU A 540 -8.36 33.37 -9.01
C LEU A 540 -9.73 32.96 -9.58
N LYS A 541 -10.82 33.61 -9.15
CA LYS A 541 -12.18 33.34 -9.65
C LYS A 541 -12.33 33.57 -11.16
N VAL A 542 -11.54 34.47 -11.73
CA VAL A 542 -11.63 34.86 -13.16
C VAL A 542 -10.44 34.39 -13.99
N THR A 543 -9.42 33.81 -13.35
CA THR A 543 -8.24 33.31 -14.05
C THR A 543 -8.49 31.89 -14.57
N PRO A 544 -8.29 31.62 -15.88
CA PRO A 544 -8.37 30.27 -16.40
C PRO A 544 -7.29 29.36 -15.81
N PRO A 545 -7.57 28.07 -15.57
CA PRO A 545 -6.56 27.12 -15.14
C PRO A 545 -5.45 26.99 -16.18
N THR A 546 -4.21 26.93 -15.70
CA THR A 546 -3.04 26.77 -16.55
C THR A 546 -2.30 25.47 -16.20
N SER A 547 -1.26 25.15 -16.98
CA SER A 547 -0.41 23.96 -16.79
C SER A 547 0.38 24.01 -15.48
N PHE A 548 0.86 25.19 -15.07
CA PHE A 548 1.56 25.40 -13.80
C PHE A 548 0.69 26.19 -12.82
N ALA A 549 -0.49 25.63 -12.49
CA ALA A 549 -1.48 26.11 -11.51
C ALA A 549 -1.13 27.44 -10.79
N GLU A 550 -0.52 27.37 -9.61
CA GLU A 550 -0.20 28.54 -8.78
C GLU A 550 0.95 29.37 -9.35
N GLN A 551 1.94 28.76 -9.99
CA GLN A 551 3.11 29.48 -10.50
C GLN A 551 2.74 30.45 -11.63
N ASP A 552 1.96 29.98 -12.60
CA ASP A 552 1.43 30.83 -13.68
C ASP A 552 0.55 31.93 -13.11
N PHE A 553 -0.33 31.57 -12.17
CA PHE A 553 -1.23 32.52 -11.51
C PHE A 553 -0.47 33.63 -10.78
N LEU A 554 0.55 33.28 -9.99
CA LEU A 554 1.39 34.25 -9.28
C LEU A 554 2.21 35.11 -10.25
N ASN A 555 2.72 34.54 -11.35
CA ASN A 555 3.42 35.29 -12.40
C ASN A 555 2.50 36.29 -13.13
N MET A 556 1.22 35.98 -13.26
CA MET A 556 0.22 36.89 -13.78
C MET A 556 -0.08 38.01 -12.78
N PHE A 557 -0.33 37.65 -11.52
CA PHE A 557 -0.79 38.58 -10.48
C PHE A 557 0.32 39.55 -10.03
N PHE A 558 1.54 39.08 -9.81
CA PHE A 558 2.64 39.88 -9.27
C PHE A 558 3.53 40.51 -10.34
N ARG A 559 3.15 40.44 -11.63
CA ARG A 559 3.97 40.87 -12.77
C ARG A 559 4.57 42.27 -12.60
N ASP A 560 3.77 43.23 -12.17
CA ASP A 560 4.15 44.65 -12.14
C ASP A 560 5.06 45.00 -10.95
N ILE A 561 5.03 44.19 -9.89
CA ILE A 561 5.85 44.38 -8.69
C ILE A 561 6.96 43.33 -8.56
N TYR A 562 7.07 42.41 -9.52
CA TYR A 562 8.10 41.37 -9.52
C TYR A 562 9.50 41.96 -9.72
N LYS A 563 10.44 41.54 -8.87
CA LYS A 563 11.86 41.85 -8.96
C LYS A 563 12.69 40.57 -8.96
N PRO A 564 13.44 40.27 -10.04
CA PRO A 564 14.26 39.06 -10.09
C PRO A 564 15.41 39.15 -9.08
N ILE A 565 15.64 38.05 -8.36
CA ILE A 565 16.83 37.86 -7.52
C ILE A 565 17.76 36.80 -8.13
N PRO A 566 19.06 36.80 -7.78
CA PRO A 566 20.03 35.89 -8.38
C PRO A 566 19.69 34.40 -8.18
N TRP A 567 20.01 33.57 -9.17
CA TRP A 567 19.71 32.13 -9.16
C TRP A 567 20.34 31.36 -7.99
N ILE A 568 21.36 31.90 -7.33
CA ILE A 568 21.98 31.30 -6.13
C ILE A 568 20.99 31.13 -4.95
N TYR A 569 19.86 31.84 -4.97
CA TYR A 569 18.80 31.79 -3.95
C TYR A 569 17.67 30.81 -4.26
N ASN A 570 17.66 30.18 -5.44
CA ASN A 570 16.72 29.13 -5.83
C ASN A 570 17.31 28.38 -7.03
N LEU A 571 18.44 27.69 -6.82
CA LEU A 571 19.04 26.92 -7.89
C LEU A 571 18.18 25.69 -8.14
N LEU A 572 17.45 25.69 -9.26
CA LEU A 572 16.78 24.50 -9.75
C LEU A 572 17.85 23.46 -10.09
N VAL A 573 17.75 22.26 -9.53
CA VAL A 573 18.74 21.18 -9.78
C VAL A 573 18.95 20.95 -11.27
N THR A 574 17.92 21.18 -12.10
CA THR A 574 17.98 21.02 -13.55
C THR A 574 18.94 21.99 -14.26
N MET A 575 19.22 23.15 -13.65
CA MET A 575 20.17 24.11 -14.19
C MET A 575 21.61 23.57 -14.18
N LEU A 576 21.95 22.67 -13.25
CA LEU A 576 23.26 22.00 -13.22
C LEU A 576 23.55 21.24 -14.51
N TRP A 577 22.52 20.74 -15.18
CA TRP A 577 22.67 19.99 -16.44
C TRP A 577 22.67 20.90 -17.67
N ARG A 578 21.84 21.93 -17.64
CA ARG A 578 21.56 22.75 -18.83
C ARG A 578 22.48 23.97 -18.93
N HIS A 579 23.02 24.41 -17.81
CA HIS A 579 23.85 25.61 -17.66
C HIS A 579 25.07 25.41 -16.73
N PRO A 580 25.79 24.27 -16.78
CA PRO A 580 26.93 24.01 -15.87
C PRO A 580 28.00 25.11 -15.93
N GLU A 581 28.20 25.74 -17.10
CA GLU A 581 29.17 26.81 -17.34
C GLU A 581 28.85 28.12 -16.60
N ASN A 582 27.60 28.31 -16.19
CA ASN A 582 27.15 29.52 -15.50
C ASN A 582 27.01 29.30 -13.98
N ILE A 583 27.29 28.09 -13.49
CA ILE A 583 27.04 27.70 -12.10
C ILE A 583 28.35 27.56 -11.34
N GLU A 584 28.60 28.51 -10.46
CA GLU A 584 29.62 28.41 -9.43
C GLU A 584 29.00 27.81 -8.16
N LEU A 585 29.06 26.48 -8.03
CA LEU A 585 28.42 25.73 -6.93
C LEU A 585 28.71 26.32 -5.55
N HIS A 586 29.95 26.73 -5.26
CA HIS A 586 30.35 27.33 -3.98
C HIS A 586 29.59 28.62 -3.61
N LYS A 587 28.98 29.32 -4.58
CA LYS A 587 28.16 30.53 -4.36
C LYS A 587 26.69 30.23 -4.08
N VAL A 588 26.25 28.99 -4.29
CA VAL A 588 24.85 28.57 -4.14
C VAL A 588 24.46 28.59 -2.67
N LYS A 589 23.32 29.23 -2.37
CA LYS A 589 22.77 29.35 -1.02
C LYS A 589 21.59 28.41 -0.80
N VAL A 590 20.78 28.20 -1.83
CA VAL A 590 19.54 27.41 -1.79
C VAL A 590 19.44 26.54 -3.03
N ILE A 591 19.04 25.29 -2.84
CA ILE A 591 18.82 24.32 -3.91
C ILE A 591 17.38 23.84 -3.86
N HIS A 592 16.74 23.82 -5.02
CA HIS A 592 15.36 23.38 -5.19
C HIS A 592 15.33 22.10 -6.01
N TYR A 593 14.87 21.03 -5.36
CA TYR A 593 14.79 19.68 -5.90
C TYR A 593 13.48 19.47 -6.68
N CYS A 594 13.22 20.37 -7.64
CA CYS A 594 11.98 20.45 -8.40
C CYS A 594 11.68 19.20 -9.26
N ALA A 595 12.69 18.41 -9.61
CA ALA A 595 12.50 17.14 -10.30
C ALA A 595 12.17 16.02 -9.30
N SER A 596 11.07 15.30 -9.54
CA SER A 596 10.59 14.16 -8.76
C SER A 596 11.69 13.16 -8.35
N ALA A 597 12.62 12.87 -9.26
CA ALA A 597 13.76 11.96 -9.06
C ALA A 597 14.98 12.60 -8.37
N SER A 598 15.05 13.92 -8.28
CA SER A 598 16.15 14.65 -7.61
C SER A 598 15.95 14.81 -6.10
N LYS A 599 14.74 14.55 -5.58
CA LYS A 599 14.37 14.77 -4.17
C LYS A 599 15.21 13.90 -3.20
N PRO A 600 15.98 14.49 -2.27
CA PRO A 600 16.90 13.77 -1.38
C PRO A 600 16.27 12.74 -0.45
N TRP A 601 15.01 12.90 -0.05
CA TRP A 601 14.30 11.90 0.77
C TRP A 601 13.70 10.76 -0.05
N ARG A 602 13.71 10.88 -1.37
CA ARG A 602 13.48 9.78 -2.32
C ARG A 602 14.79 9.17 -2.80
N TYR A 603 15.93 9.75 -2.42
CA TYR A 603 17.26 9.22 -2.69
C TYR A 603 17.56 8.08 -1.70
N THR A 604 17.50 6.86 -2.20
CA THR A 604 17.73 5.61 -1.44
C THR A 604 19.17 5.12 -1.54
N GLY A 605 20.06 5.88 -2.17
CA GLY A 605 21.44 5.46 -2.43
C GLY A 605 21.60 4.39 -3.53
N LYS A 606 20.51 4.00 -4.21
CA LYS A 606 20.49 3.06 -5.35
C LYS A 606 19.33 3.40 -6.31
N GLY A 607 19.63 3.52 -7.60
CA GLY A 607 18.69 4.03 -8.61
C GLY A 607 19.44 4.85 -9.66
N GLU A 608 18.91 5.00 -10.88
CA GLU A 608 19.40 5.83 -12.01
C GLU A 608 19.96 7.21 -11.59
N ASN A 609 19.59 7.62 -10.37
CA ASN A 609 20.05 8.75 -9.57
C ASN A 609 21.48 8.69 -8.99
N VAL A 610 22.19 7.55 -9.02
CA VAL A 610 23.61 7.44 -8.56
C VAL A 610 24.61 7.73 -9.69
N GLU A 611 24.17 7.51 -10.94
CA GLU A 611 24.88 7.86 -12.18
C GLU A 611 24.55 9.28 -12.66
N ARG A 612 23.54 9.91 -12.06
CA ARG A 612 23.09 11.26 -12.37
C ARG A 612 24.11 12.31 -11.90
N GLU A 613 24.71 12.99 -12.87
CA GLU A 613 25.72 14.03 -12.67
C GLU A 613 25.23 15.15 -11.71
N ASP A 614 23.92 15.46 -11.69
CA ASP A 614 23.25 16.32 -10.70
C ASP A 614 23.54 15.89 -9.28
N ILE A 615 23.24 14.64 -8.96
CA ILE A 615 23.26 14.16 -7.59
C ILE A 615 24.70 13.98 -7.12
N ARG A 616 25.62 13.60 -8.03
CA ARG A 616 27.07 13.61 -7.79
C ARG A 616 27.60 15.01 -7.49
N MET A 617 27.22 16.02 -8.29
CA MET A 617 27.58 17.42 -8.07
C MET A 617 27.02 17.96 -6.74
N LEU A 618 25.80 17.59 -6.38
CA LEU A 618 25.14 17.97 -5.12
C LEU A 618 25.78 17.30 -3.89
N MET A 619 26.16 16.03 -4.01
CA MET A 619 26.93 15.32 -2.98
C MET A 619 28.34 15.91 -2.82
N ALA A 620 29.01 16.24 -3.93
CA ALA A 620 30.28 16.94 -3.90
C ALA A 620 30.15 18.29 -3.18
N PHE A 621 29.10 19.06 -3.46
CA PHE A 621 28.82 20.33 -2.77
C PHE A 621 28.58 20.15 -1.26
N ASN A 622 27.89 19.09 -0.84
CA ASN A 622 27.75 18.72 0.57
C ASN A 622 29.08 18.34 1.24
N LEU A 623 30.00 17.71 0.51
CA LEU A 623 31.35 17.37 0.97
C LEU A 623 32.25 18.60 1.12
N PHE A 624 32.08 19.65 0.31
CA PHE A 624 32.89 20.88 0.39
C PHE A 624 32.56 21.79 1.59
N ASN A 625 31.36 21.68 2.19
CA ASN A 625 30.87 22.60 3.24
C ASN A 625 30.77 21.97 4.64
N GLY A 626 31.27 20.76 4.87
CA GLY A 626 31.01 20.05 6.14
C GLY A 626 32.07 19.03 6.54
N ALA A 627 33.19 19.49 7.10
CA ALA A 627 34.02 18.67 7.96
C ALA A 627 33.70 18.98 9.43
N THR A 628 32.93 18.11 10.09
CA THR A 628 33.07 17.61 11.48
C THR A 628 31.86 16.74 11.84
N GLU A 629 32.15 15.51 12.29
CA GLU A 629 31.35 14.29 12.46
C GLU A 629 30.31 14.26 13.63
N PRO A 630 29.44 13.22 13.83
CA PRO A 630 29.60 11.78 13.55
C PRO A 630 28.71 11.19 12.43
N THR A 631 29.37 10.33 11.67
CA THR A 631 28.95 9.58 10.48
C THR A 631 27.81 8.58 10.70
N THR A 632 26.70 8.79 9.98
CA THR A 632 25.92 7.68 9.43
C THR A 632 26.66 7.11 8.22
N GLY A 633 27.34 5.98 8.42
CA GLY A 633 27.74 5.01 7.39
C GLY A 633 28.13 5.54 6.00
N LEU A 634 29.25 6.25 5.91
CA LEU A 634 29.98 6.37 4.64
C LEU A 634 30.57 4.98 4.30
N ILE A 635 29.87 4.21 3.47
CA ILE A 635 30.53 3.20 2.65
C ILE A 635 31.24 3.95 1.52
N LYS A 636 32.58 3.84 1.55
CA LYS A 636 33.52 4.20 0.49
C LYS A 636 32.95 4.14 -0.93
N ALA A 637 33.28 5.18 -1.71
CA ALA A 637 33.43 5.12 -3.16
C ALA A 637 34.62 4.21 -3.57
N GLY A 638 34.57 2.96 -3.14
CA GLY A 638 35.46 1.89 -3.59
C GLY A 638 34.71 1.05 -4.60
N SER A 639 34.80 1.44 -5.89
CA SER A 639 34.20 0.72 -7.02
C SER A 639 32.68 0.55 -6.89
N LEU A 640 31.90 1.56 -7.33
CA LEU A 640 30.51 1.32 -7.76
C LEU A 640 30.58 0.34 -8.92
N THR A 641 30.52 -0.95 -8.61
CA THR A 641 30.32 -1.97 -9.61
C THR A 641 28.94 -1.76 -10.20
N SER A 642 28.82 -1.63 -11.51
CA SER A 642 27.54 -1.51 -12.24
C SER A 642 26.65 -2.76 -12.14
N ARG A 643 26.85 -3.63 -11.14
CA ARG A 643 26.32 -4.98 -11.03
C ARG A 643 25.90 -5.27 -9.60
N ALA A 644 24.80 -6.01 -9.44
CA ALA A 644 24.33 -6.45 -8.12
C ALA A 644 23.50 -7.73 -8.19
N TYR A 645 23.45 -8.44 -7.07
CA TYR A 645 22.45 -9.46 -6.83
C TYR A 645 21.14 -8.79 -6.40
N VAL A 646 20.01 -9.38 -6.77
CA VAL A 646 18.69 -8.92 -6.35
C VAL A 646 17.81 -10.09 -5.91
N THR A 647 17.07 -9.88 -4.83
CA THR A 647 16.02 -10.79 -4.35
C THR A 647 14.76 -9.97 -4.07
N PHE A 648 13.62 -10.65 -3.93
CA PHE A 648 12.34 -10.04 -3.61
C PHE A 648 11.79 -10.57 -2.27
N LEU A 649 11.12 -9.72 -1.51
CA LEU A 649 10.45 -10.07 -0.25
C LEU A 649 9.11 -9.34 -0.13
N ALA A 650 8.07 -10.05 0.29
CA ALA A 650 6.73 -9.51 0.53
C ALA A 650 6.14 -10.08 1.82
N GLY A 651 5.23 -9.33 2.44
CA GLY A 651 4.50 -9.74 3.63
C GLY A 651 5.31 -9.78 4.92
N ASN A 652 4.65 -10.27 5.98
CA ASN A 652 5.18 -10.36 7.34
C ASN A 652 5.68 -11.77 7.72
N GLY A 653 5.87 -12.66 6.74
CA GLY A 653 6.26 -14.05 6.95
C GLY A 653 7.74 -14.26 7.28
N ASP A 654 8.10 -15.52 7.50
CA ASP A 654 9.45 -15.97 7.88
C ASP A 654 10.49 -15.97 6.73
N TYR A 655 10.10 -15.58 5.51
CA TYR A 655 10.98 -15.49 4.34
C TYR A 655 12.16 -14.52 4.52
N VAL A 656 12.07 -13.59 5.48
CA VAL A 656 13.22 -12.74 5.88
C VAL A 656 14.43 -13.59 6.29
N LYS A 657 14.22 -14.78 6.90
CA LYS A 657 15.31 -15.70 7.27
C LYS A 657 16.05 -16.21 6.04
N GLY A 658 15.31 -16.53 4.99
CA GLY A 658 15.86 -16.92 3.69
C GLY A 658 16.78 -15.85 3.11
N VAL A 659 16.29 -14.61 3.06
CA VAL A 659 17.06 -13.47 2.54
C VAL A 659 18.31 -13.18 3.39
N VAL A 660 18.23 -13.32 4.71
CA VAL A 660 19.40 -13.21 5.60
C VAL A 660 20.41 -14.33 5.32
N GLY A 661 19.96 -15.57 5.18
CA GLY A 661 20.82 -16.71 4.81
C GLY A 661 21.51 -16.49 3.47
N LEU A 662 20.79 -15.95 2.48
CA LEU A 662 21.34 -15.57 1.18
C LEU A 662 22.41 -14.48 1.31
N ALA A 663 22.16 -13.43 2.10
CA ALA A 663 23.12 -12.35 2.35
C ALA A 663 24.40 -12.86 3.03
N LYS A 664 24.28 -13.78 3.99
CA LYS A 664 25.41 -14.48 4.62
C LYS A 664 26.14 -15.38 3.63
N GLY A 665 25.41 -16.08 2.78
CA GLY A 665 25.95 -16.93 1.70
C GLY A 665 26.85 -16.17 0.75
N LEU A 666 26.35 -15.06 0.20
CA LEU A 666 27.11 -14.18 -0.69
C LEU A 666 28.39 -13.67 -0.03
N ARG A 667 28.35 -13.36 1.28
CA ARG A 667 29.55 -12.96 2.04
C ARG A 667 30.52 -14.10 2.29
N LYS A 668 30.03 -15.30 2.63
CA LYS A 668 30.87 -16.50 2.80
C LYS A 668 31.69 -16.81 1.54
N VAL A 669 31.06 -16.65 0.37
CA VAL A 669 31.73 -16.87 -0.93
C VAL A 669 32.49 -15.63 -1.42
N LYS A 670 32.58 -14.58 -0.60
CA LYS A 670 33.30 -13.33 -0.88
C LYS A 670 32.86 -12.68 -2.20
N SER A 671 31.54 -12.66 -2.45
CA SER A 671 30.95 -11.88 -3.54
C SER A 671 31.46 -10.44 -3.49
N ALA A 672 31.90 -9.93 -4.64
CA ALA A 672 32.28 -8.51 -4.77
C ALA A 672 31.07 -7.58 -4.85
N TYR A 673 29.87 -8.12 -5.12
CA TYR A 673 28.69 -7.36 -5.47
C TYR A 673 27.64 -7.37 -4.34
N PRO A 674 26.90 -6.26 -4.15
CA PRO A 674 25.92 -6.15 -3.08
C PRO A 674 24.64 -6.95 -3.38
N LEU A 675 23.86 -7.23 -2.33
CA LEU A 675 22.50 -7.75 -2.43
C LEU A 675 21.49 -6.60 -2.31
N VAL A 676 20.64 -6.44 -3.32
CA VAL A 676 19.46 -5.58 -3.30
C VAL A 676 18.25 -6.42 -2.93
N VAL A 677 17.43 -5.94 -1.99
CA VAL A 677 16.19 -6.61 -1.60
C VAL A 677 15.03 -5.71 -2.03
N ALA A 678 14.34 -6.09 -3.11
CA ALA A 678 13.11 -5.46 -3.54
C ALA A 678 11.99 -5.86 -2.57
N ILE A 679 11.33 -4.89 -1.94
CA ILE A 679 10.29 -5.16 -0.94
C ILE A 679 8.95 -4.50 -1.29
N LEU A 680 7.86 -5.17 -0.98
CA LEU A 680 6.53 -4.55 -1.00
C LEU A 680 6.29 -3.71 0.26
N PRO A 681 5.34 -2.75 0.22
CA PRO A 681 5.02 -1.89 1.38
C PRO A 681 4.58 -2.68 2.62
N ASP A 682 4.03 -3.88 2.44
CA ASP A 682 3.52 -4.77 3.50
C ASP A 682 4.62 -5.48 4.31
N VAL A 683 5.90 -5.35 3.93
CA VAL A 683 7.02 -5.90 4.71
C VAL A 683 7.20 -5.09 6.00
N PRO A 684 7.15 -5.71 7.20
CA PRO A 684 7.28 -5.00 8.47
C PRO A 684 8.62 -4.27 8.64
N GLU A 685 8.57 -3.14 9.33
CA GLU A 685 9.76 -2.33 9.65
C GLU A 685 10.85 -3.12 10.39
N GLU A 686 10.46 -4.09 11.22
CA GLU A 686 11.40 -5.02 11.87
C GLU A 686 12.22 -5.82 10.85
N HIS A 687 11.55 -6.42 9.85
CA HIS A 687 12.23 -7.18 8.79
C HIS A 687 13.15 -6.27 7.97
N ARG A 688 12.71 -5.04 7.66
CA ARG A 688 13.53 -4.04 6.96
C ARG A 688 14.81 -3.74 7.74
N ARG A 689 14.72 -3.53 9.05
CA ARG A 689 15.87 -3.29 9.93
C ARG A 689 16.81 -4.50 9.98
N ILE A 690 16.28 -5.71 10.06
CA ILE A 690 17.08 -6.95 10.02
C ILE A 690 17.88 -7.00 8.71
N LEU A 691 17.24 -6.79 7.57
CA LEU A 691 17.92 -6.79 6.27
C LEU A 691 19.02 -5.73 6.17
N VAL A 692 18.73 -4.50 6.60
CA VAL A 692 19.73 -3.42 6.64
C VAL A 692 20.89 -3.76 7.58
N SER A 693 20.61 -4.36 8.74
CA SER A 693 21.64 -4.78 9.70
C SER A 693 22.55 -5.88 9.15
N GLN A 694 22.10 -6.63 8.14
CA GLN A 694 22.85 -7.67 7.43
C GLN A 694 23.59 -7.14 6.18
N GLY A 695 23.60 -5.82 5.97
CA GLY A 695 24.29 -5.16 4.86
C GLY A 695 23.55 -5.23 3.53
N CYS A 696 22.29 -5.66 3.52
CA CYS A 696 21.44 -5.63 2.32
C CYS A 696 21.05 -4.18 2.02
N ILE A 697 20.90 -3.85 0.73
CA ILE A 697 20.22 -2.61 0.36
C ILE A 697 18.76 -2.87 0.04
N VAL A 698 17.91 -2.36 0.92
CA VAL A 698 16.45 -2.49 0.84
C VAL A 698 15.87 -1.43 -0.10
N ARG A 699 15.09 -1.86 -1.09
CA ARG A 699 14.42 -0.99 -2.06
C ARG A 699 12.94 -1.32 -2.07
N GLU A 700 12.12 -0.38 -1.59
CA GLU A 700 10.66 -0.50 -1.70
C GLU A 700 10.23 -0.35 -3.16
N ILE A 701 9.28 -1.18 -3.58
CA ILE A 701 8.69 -1.21 -4.92
C ILE A 701 7.17 -1.25 -4.84
N GLU A 702 6.51 -0.70 -5.85
CA GLU A 702 5.06 -0.68 -5.92
C GLU A 702 4.48 -2.05 -6.34
N PRO A 703 3.35 -2.48 -5.73
CA PRO A 703 2.60 -3.65 -6.17
C PRO A 703 2.26 -3.60 -7.67
N VAL A 704 2.31 -4.75 -8.36
CA VAL A 704 1.89 -4.89 -9.76
C VAL A 704 0.60 -5.71 -9.78
N TYR A 705 -0.51 -5.06 -10.13
CA TYR A 705 -1.82 -5.71 -10.15
C TYR A 705 -2.11 -6.35 -11.51
N PRO A 706 -2.64 -7.58 -11.56
CA PRO A 706 -3.15 -8.15 -12.79
C PRO A 706 -4.40 -7.39 -13.26
N PRO A 707 -4.75 -7.44 -14.55
CA PRO A 707 -5.97 -6.81 -15.07
C PRO A 707 -7.25 -7.27 -14.35
N GLU A 708 -8.14 -6.31 -14.05
CA GLU A 708 -9.37 -6.49 -13.25
C GLU A 708 -10.31 -7.59 -13.78
N ASN A 709 -10.24 -7.89 -15.08
CA ASN A 709 -11.23 -8.72 -15.76
C ASN A 709 -11.00 -10.24 -15.63
N GLN A 710 -9.95 -10.70 -14.93
CA GLN A 710 -9.56 -12.13 -15.00
C GLN A 710 -9.31 -12.84 -13.67
N THR A 711 -9.22 -12.16 -12.52
CA THR A 711 -8.82 -12.82 -11.25
C THR A 711 -9.47 -12.24 -9.98
N GLN A 712 -10.81 -12.31 -9.85
CA GLN A 712 -11.50 -11.83 -8.62
C GLN A 712 -11.07 -12.53 -7.31
N PHE A 713 -10.47 -13.72 -7.36
CA PHE A 713 -10.20 -14.54 -6.16
C PHE A 713 -8.72 -14.91 -5.93
N ALA A 714 -7.82 -14.49 -6.83
CA ALA A 714 -6.39 -14.85 -6.82
C ALA A 714 -5.43 -13.64 -6.80
N MET A 715 -5.96 -12.43 -6.57
CA MET A 715 -5.19 -11.18 -6.71
C MET A 715 -3.89 -11.16 -5.90
N ALA A 716 -3.88 -11.62 -4.64
CA ALA A 716 -2.68 -11.51 -3.80
C ALA A 716 -1.49 -12.33 -4.32
N TYR A 717 -1.71 -13.58 -4.76
CA TYR A 717 -0.65 -14.42 -5.33
C TYR A 717 -0.05 -13.79 -6.59
N TYR A 718 -0.92 -13.31 -7.49
CA TYR A 718 -0.47 -12.65 -8.72
C TYR A 718 0.20 -11.31 -8.45
N VAL A 719 -0.29 -10.52 -7.49
CA VAL A 719 0.32 -9.25 -7.09
C VAL A 719 1.74 -9.47 -6.58
N ILE A 720 1.93 -10.42 -5.67
CA ILE A 720 3.25 -10.75 -5.12
C ILE A 720 4.22 -11.19 -6.23
N ASN A 721 3.80 -12.12 -7.09
CA ASN A 721 4.67 -12.68 -8.12
C ASN A 721 4.95 -11.70 -9.28
N TYR A 722 3.93 -10.98 -9.78
CA TYR A 722 4.14 -9.98 -10.83
C TYR A 722 4.87 -8.73 -10.33
N SER A 723 4.86 -8.44 -9.03
CA SER A 723 5.70 -7.40 -8.46
C SER A 723 7.20 -7.67 -8.64
N LYS A 724 7.63 -8.91 -8.84
CA LYS A 724 9.02 -9.23 -9.21
C LYS A 724 9.43 -8.52 -10.51
N LEU A 725 8.51 -8.19 -11.42
CA LEU A 725 8.82 -7.49 -12.67
C LEU A 725 9.40 -6.08 -12.44
N ARG A 726 9.17 -5.47 -11.26
CA ARG A 726 9.73 -4.16 -10.89
C ARG A 726 11.26 -4.15 -10.80
N ILE A 727 11.91 -5.32 -10.70
CA ILE A 727 13.38 -5.39 -10.69
C ILE A 727 14.01 -4.94 -12.03
N TRP A 728 13.24 -4.85 -13.11
CA TRP A 728 13.71 -4.25 -14.37
C TRP A 728 13.81 -2.71 -14.30
N GLU A 729 13.18 -2.06 -13.30
CA GLU A 729 13.34 -0.63 -13.03
C GLU A 729 14.65 -0.30 -12.28
N PHE A 730 15.50 -1.31 -12.01
CA PHE A 730 16.75 -1.14 -11.25
C PHE A 730 17.91 -0.76 -12.18
N VAL A 731 17.66 0.24 -13.02
CA VAL A 731 18.50 0.74 -14.12
C VAL A 731 19.81 1.41 -13.67
N GLU A 732 20.06 1.51 -12.35
CA GLU A 732 21.40 1.81 -11.83
C GLU A 732 22.41 0.68 -11.98
N TYR A 733 21.93 -0.53 -12.30
CA TYR A 733 22.78 -1.67 -12.59
C TYR A 733 22.74 -1.95 -14.09
N SER A 734 23.92 -2.08 -14.69
CA SER A 734 24.08 -2.54 -16.06
C SER A 734 23.78 -4.04 -16.20
N LYS A 735 23.83 -4.82 -15.11
CA LYS A 735 23.49 -6.25 -15.11
C LYS A 735 23.18 -6.73 -13.71
N MET A 736 22.16 -7.57 -13.58
CA MET A 736 21.73 -8.11 -12.29
C MET A 736 21.58 -9.64 -12.34
N ILE A 737 21.77 -10.28 -11.19
CA ILE A 737 21.45 -11.69 -10.97
C ILE A 737 20.32 -11.75 -9.96
N TYR A 738 19.15 -12.18 -10.41
CA TYR A 738 18.02 -12.47 -9.53
C TYR A 738 18.23 -13.79 -8.82
N LEU A 739 17.92 -13.83 -7.53
CA LEU A 739 17.90 -15.02 -6.68
C LEU A 739 16.65 -14.95 -5.80
N ASP A 740 15.79 -15.97 -5.83
CA ASP A 740 14.65 -16.07 -4.91
C ASP A 740 15.13 -16.13 -3.44
N GLY A 741 14.25 -15.71 -2.52
CA GLY A 741 14.57 -15.65 -1.09
C GLY A 741 14.85 -17.02 -0.44
N ASP A 742 14.49 -18.13 -1.11
CA ASP A 742 14.79 -19.50 -0.72
C ASP A 742 15.94 -20.12 -1.55
N ILE A 743 16.83 -19.28 -2.06
CA ILE A 743 18.10 -19.68 -2.67
C ILE A 743 19.27 -19.50 -1.71
N GLN A 744 20.22 -20.44 -1.76
CA GLN A 744 21.51 -20.33 -1.09
C GLN A 744 22.68 -20.47 -2.06
N VAL A 745 23.66 -19.59 -1.89
CA VAL A 745 24.91 -19.58 -2.65
C VAL A 745 26.03 -20.23 -1.83
N PHE A 746 26.62 -21.29 -2.36
CA PHE A 746 27.70 -22.06 -1.73
C PHE A 746 29.07 -21.85 -2.38
N GLN A 747 29.12 -21.37 -3.63
CA GLN A 747 30.35 -20.95 -4.30
C GLN A 747 30.15 -19.61 -4.98
N ASN A 748 31.24 -18.85 -5.19
CA ASN A 748 31.16 -17.56 -5.84
C ASN A 748 30.69 -17.71 -7.30
N ILE A 749 29.70 -16.91 -7.69
CA ILE A 749 29.10 -16.89 -9.04
C ILE A 749 29.22 -15.53 -9.73
N ASP A 750 30.14 -14.67 -9.26
CA ASP A 750 30.36 -13.31 -9.77
C ASP A 750 30.71 -13.31 -11.27
N HIS A 751 31.37 -14.35 -11.76
CA HIS A 751 31.72 -14.49 -13.19
C HIS A 751 30.49 -14.56 -14.11
N LEU A 752 29.29 -14.83 -13.59
CA LEU A 752 28.06 -14.80 -14.38
C LEU A 752 27.71 -13.37 -14.84
N PHE A 753 28.19 -12.34 -14.14
CA PHE A 753 28.01 -10.96 -14.60
C PHE A 753 28.80 -10.64 -15.89
N ASP A 754 29.79 -11.47 -16.26
CA ASP A 754 30.58 -11.31 -17.48
C ASP A 754 29.97 -12.00 -18.71
N MET A 755 28.79 -12.63 -18.55
CA MET A 755 28.06 -13.19 -19.69
C MET A 755 27.70 -12.10 -20.72
N PRO A 756 27.65 -12.40 -22.03
CA PRO A 756 27.32 -11.41 -23.06
C PRO A 756 25.95 -10.74 -22.84
N ASN A 757 25.85 -9.45 -23.17
CA ASN A 757 24.61 -8.68 -23.15
C ASN A 757 23.63 -9.11 -24.27
N GLY A 758 22.38 -8.68 -24.16
CA GLY A 758 21.28 -8.94 -25.10
C GLY A 758 20.58 -10.29 -24.90
N TYR A 759 20.84 -10.98 -23.79
CA TYR A 759 20.30 -12.32 -23.53
C TYR A 759 19.78 -12.46 -22.10
N PHE A 760 18.78 -13.32 -21.93
CA PHE A 760 18.25 -13.72 -20.64
C PHE A 760 18.84 -15.07 -20.26
N TYR A 761 19.63 -15.16 -19.20
CA TYR A 761 20.28 -16.42 -18.80
C TYR A 761 19.61 -17.03 -17.58
N ALA A 762 19.19 -18.28 -17.68
CA ALA A 762 18.55 -18.98 -16.56
C ALA A 762 18.78 -20.50 -16.69
N VAL A 763 18.55 -21.23 -15.60
CA VAL A 763 18.66 -22.68 -15.61
C VAL A 763 17.34 -23.29 -16.06
N MET A 764 17.42 -24.32 -16.90
CA MET A 764 16.24 -25.08 -17.33
C MET A 764 15.50 -25.70 -16.14
N ASP A 765 14.17 -25.65 -16.16
CA ASP A 765 13.36 -26.34 -15.15
C ASP A 765 13.33 -27.87 -15.36
N CYS A 766 12.86 -28.63 -14.37
CA CYS A 766 12.71 -30.08 -14.44
C CYS A 766 11.24 -30.49 -14.59
N PHE A 767 10.87 -30.99 -15.77
CA PHE A 767 9.50 -31.46 -16.06
C PHE A 767 9.14 -32.78 -15.37
N CYS A 768 10.06 -33.38 -14.59
CA CYS A 768 9.76 -34.60 -13.82
C CYS A 768 9.13 -34.34 -12.46
N GLU A 769 8.97 -33.06 -12.05
CA GLU A 769 8.37 -32.71 -10.78
C GLU A 769 6.84 -32.74 -10.83
N LYS A 770 6.18 -33.08 -9.72
CA LYS A 770 4.72 -33.28 -9.68
C LYS A 770 3.94 -32.01 -10.05
N THR A 771 4.52 -30.84 -9.85
CA THR A 771 3.94 -29.56 -10.29
C THR A 771 3.68 -29.51 -11.80
N TRP A 772 4.41 -30.30 -12.59
CA TRP A 772 4.24 -30.44 -14.03
C TRP A 772 3.22 -31.52 -14.43
N SER A 773 2.53 -32.18 -13.49
CA SER A 773 1.69 -33.35 -13.78
C SER A 773 0.50 -33.10 -14.71
N HIS A 774 0.13 -31.84 -14.90
CA HIS A 774 -0.92 -31.41 -15.83
C HIS A 774 -0.41 -31.21 -17.27
N THR A 775 0.89 -31.38 -17.52
CA THR A 775 1.52 -31.13 -18.82
C THR A 775 1.84 -32.41 -19.57
N LYS A 776 1.85 -32.32 -20.90
CA LYS A 776 2.14 -33.48 -21.76
C LYS A 776 3.56 -34.02 -21.55
N GLN A 777 4.49 -33.12 -21.26
CA GLN A 777 5.88 -33.42 -20.95
C GLN A 777 5.98 -34.40 -19.78
N TYR A 778 5.27 -34.13 -18.69
CA TYR A 778 5.25 -34.99 -17.51
C TYR A 778 4.56 -36.34 -17.82
N GLU A 779 3.40 -36.31 -18.51
CA GLU A 779 2.64 -37.53 -18.85
C GLU A 779 3.48 -38.56 -19.61
N ILE A 780 4.29 -38.12 -20.57
CA ILE A 780 5.13 -39.01 -21.39
C ILE A 780 6.50 -39.29 -20.75
N GLY A 781 6.81 -38.66 -19.60
CA GLY A 781 8.10 -38.76 -18.94
C GLY A 781 9.24 -38.01 -19.64
N TYR A 782 8.93 -37.08 -20.54
CA TYR A 782 9.90 -36.24 -21.23
C TYR A 782 10.41 -35.12 -20.31
N CYS A 783 11.73 -35.01 -20.15
CA CYS A 783 12.37 -33.94 -19.40
C CYS A 783 13.51 -33.31 -20.19
N GLN A 784 13.50 -31.98 -20.29
CA GLN A 784 14.53 -31.22 -20.98
C GLN A 784 15.92 -31.30 -20.31
N GLN A 785 15.97 -31.64 -19.02
CA GLN A 785 17.22 -31.91 -18.29
C GLN A 785 17.82 -33.30 -18.62
N CYS A 786 17.01 -34.23 -19.14
CA CYS A 786 17.47 -35.56 -19.55
C CYS A 786 16.80 -35.99 -20.87
N PRO A 787 17.03 -35.28 -21.98
CA PRO A 787 16.29 -35.48 -23.24
C PRO A 787 16.62 -36.82 -23.92
N LYS A 788 17.64 -37.54 -23.44
CA LYS A 788 18.00 -38.86 -23.93
C LYS A 788 17.18 -39.99 -23.31
N ARG A 789 16.57 -39.78 -22.14
CA ARG A 789 15.80 -40.79 -21.42
C ARG A 789 14.47 -41.09 -22.10
N VAL A 790 13.78 -40.03 -22.54
CA VAL A 790 12.58 -40.10 -23.38
C VAL A 790 12.77 -39.09 -24.50
N GLN A 791 12.77 -39.56 -25.74
CA GLN A 791 12.81 -38.68 -26.92
C GLN A 791 11.43 -38.05 -27.12
N TRP A 792 11.39 -36.80 -27.62
CA TRP A 792 10.11 -36.14 -27.93
C TRP A 792 9.42 -36.87 -29.09
N PRO A 793 8.19 -37.41 -28.91
CA PRO A 793 7.50 -38.15 -29.97
C PRO A 793 7.14 -37.24 -31.14
N ALA A 794 7.43 -37.67 -32.36
CA ALA A 794 7.21 -36.86 -33.57
C ALA A 794 5.72 -36.57 -33.80
N GLU A 795 4.84 -37.48 -33.38
CA GLU A 795 3.39 -37.35 -33.43
C GLU A 795 2.82 -36.23 -32.56
N LEU A 796 3.59 -35.74 -31.57
CA LEU A 796 3.19 -34.59 -30.73
C LEU A 796 3.60 -33.24 -31.34
N GLY A 797 4.15 -33.24 -32.56
CA GLY A 797 4.57 -32.04 -33.27
C GLY A 797 5.96 -31.55 -32.83
N PRO A 798 6.30 -30.27 -33.07
CA PRO A 798 7.61 -29.74 -32.71
C PRO A 798 7.83 -29.79 -31.19
N LYS A 799 9.07 -30.07 -30.80
CA LYS A 799 9.47 -30.08 -29.39
C LYS A 799 9.16 -28.70 -28.75
N PRO A 800 8.64 -28.67 -27.51
CA PRO A 800 8.37 -27.42 -26.82
C PRO A 800 9.63 -26.57 -26.70
N PRO A 801 9.51 -25.23 -26.68
CA PRO A 801 10.61 -24.33 -26.36
C PRO A 801 11.27 -24.72 -25.03
N LEU A 802 12.56 -24.41 -24.89
CA LEU A 802 13.25 -24.59 -23.61
C LEU A 802 12.58 -23.70 -22.55
N TYR A 803 12.36 -24.25 -21.38
CA TYR A 803 11.66 -23.59 -20.28
C TYR A 803 12.60 -23.41 -19.09
N PHE A 804 12.73 -22.22 -18.52
CA PHE A 804 13.58 -21.97 -17.36
C PHE A 804 12.81 -21.89 -16.05
N ASN A 805 13.50 -22.19 -14.95
CA ASN A 805 13.03 -21.90 -13.60
C ASN A 805 13.30 -20.41 -13.30
N ALA A 806 12.28 -19.66 -12.87
CA ALA A 806 12.40 -18.21 -12.67
C ALA A 806 12.97 -17.81 -11.29
N GLY A 807 13.42 -18.77 -10.47
CA GLY A 807 14.03 -18.44 -9.18
C GLY A 807 15.46 -17.92 -9.28
N MET A 808 16.15 -18.16 -10.40
CA MET A 808 17.47 -17.58 -10.65
C MET A 808 17.68 -17.26 -12.12
N PHE A 809 18.04 -16.02 -12.40
CA PHE A 809 18.37 -15.57 -13.75
C PHE A 809 19.30 -14.36 -13.79
N VAL A 810 20.03 -14.21 -14.89
CA VAL A 810 20.88 -13.06 -15.20
C VAL A 810 20.19 -12.23 -16.29
N TYR A 811 20.04 -10.93 -16.03
CA TYR A 811 19.33 -10.02 -16.92
C TYR A 811 19.92 -8.59 -16.88
N GLU A 812 19.53 -7.79 -17.86
CA GLU A 812 19.84 -6.35 -17.93
C GLU A 812 18.58 -5.55 -17.55
N PRO A 813 18.62 -4.78 -16.45
CA PRO A 813 17.54 -3.85 -16.14
C PRO A 813 17.36 -2.83 -17.28
N SER A 814 16.10 -2.54 -17.62
CA SER A 814 15.76 -1.59 -18.68
C SER A 814 14.31 -1.13 -18.49
N LEU A 815 14.11 0.20 -18.51
CA LEU A 815 12.76 0.78 -18.45
C LEU A 815 11.93 0.40 -19.69
N SER A 816 12.56 0.27 -20.87
CA SER A 816 11.81 -0.15 -22.07
C SER A 816 11.33 -1.59 -21.94
N THR A 817 12.20 -2.50 -21.47
CA THR A 817 11.82 -3.90 -21.23
C THR A 817 10.79 -4.01 -20.13
N TYR A 818 10.90 -3.18 -19.09
CA TYR A 818 9.91 -3.10 -18.02
C TYR A 818 8.52 -2.67 -18.53
N ASP A 819 8.46 -1.59 -19.32
CA ASP A 819 7.22 -1.10 -19.90
C ASP A 819 6.59 -2.16 -20.84
N ASP A 820 7.42 -2.83 -21.64
CA ASP A 820 6.99 -3.93 -22.51
C ASP A 820 6.46 -5.13 -21.70
N LEU A 821 7.13 -5.48 -20.58
CA LEU A 821 6.65 -6.51 -19.65
C LEU A 821 5.27 -6.15 -19.09
N LEU A 822 5.08 -4.91 -18.61
CA LEU A 822 3.76 -4.49 -18.11
C LEU A 822 2.69 -4.46 -19.20
N GLN A 823 3.04 -4.04 -20.41
CA GLN A 823 2.10 -3.99 -21.52
C GLN A 823 1.70 -5.39 -21.98
N ALA A 824 2.64 -6.34 -22.04
CA ALA A 824 2.37 -7.74 -22.33
C ALA A 824 1.54 -8.39 -21.21
N LEU A 825 1.83 -8.08 -19.94
CA LEU A 825 1.10 -8.61 -18.79
C LEU A 825 -0.40 -8.24 -18.85
N LYS A 826 -0.75 -7.05 -19.34
CA LYS A 826 -2.15 -6.60 -19.47
C LYS A 826 -3.02 -7.50 -20.36
N VAL A 827 -2.40 -8.18 -21.32
CA VAL A 827 -3.11 -9.02 -22.31
C VAL A 827 -2.81 -10.51 -22.13
N THR A 828 -1.91 -10.86 -21.20
CA THR A 828 -1.55 -12.25 -20.93
C THR A 828 -2.54 -12.87 -19.95
N THR A 829 -3.08 -14.04 -20.30
CA THR A 829 -3.92 -14.81 -19.39
C THR A 829 -3.06 -15.32 -18.21
N PRO A 830 -3.45 -15.05 -16.95
CA PRO A 830 -2.75 -15.56 -15.79
C PRO A 830 -2.67 -17.08 -15.79
N THR A 831 -1.51 -17.62 -15.42
CA THR A 831 -1.24 -19.06 -15.38
C THR A 831 -0.86 -19.52 -13.97
N SER A 832 -0.82 -20.83 -13.74
CA SER A 832 -0.50 -21.41 -12.43
C SER A 832 0.89 -21.04 -11.93
N PHE A 833 1.89 -20.87 -12.80
CA PHE A 833 3.23 -20.43 -12.39
C PHE A 833 3.44 -18.90 -12.52
N ALA A 834 2.37 -18.12 -12.65
CA ALA A 834 2.38 -16.65 -12.64
C ALA A 834 3.53 -16.02 -13.45
N GLU A 835 4.50 -15.40 -12.78
CA GLU A 835 5.62 -14.70 -13.41
C GLU A 835 6.56 -15.66 -14.13
N GLN A 836 6.70 -16.91 -13.69
CA GLN A 836 7.60 -17.85 -14.35
C GLN A 836 7.13 -18.19 -15.77
N ASP A 837 5.85 -18.52 -15.94
CA ASP A 837 5.28 -18.76 -17.27
C ASP A 837 5.32 -17.48 -18.12
N PHE A 838 5.00 -16.34 -17.52
CA PHE A 838 5.03 -15.05 -18.19
C PHE A 838 6.42 -14.69 -18.70
N LEU A 839 7.46 -14.85 -17.88
CA LEU A 839 8.84 -14.60 -18.25
C LEU A 839 9.33 -15.59 -19.31
N ASN A 840 8.94 -16.87 -19.22
CA ASN A 840 9.26 -17.87 -20.24
C ASN A 840 8.59 -17.56 -21.60
N MET A 841 7.38 -17.00 -21.59
CA MET A 841 6.72 -16.50 -22.78
C MET A 841 7.45 -15.28 -23.35
N PHE A 842 7.73 -14.29 -22.51
CA PHE A 842 8.26 -12.98 -22.91
C PHE A 842 9.71 -13.05 -23.40
N PHE A 843 10.59 -13.78 -22.69
CA PHE A 843 12.02 -13.84 -22.99
C PHE A 843 12.43 -15.01 -23.88
N ARG A 844 11.46 -15.75 -24.45
CA ARG A 844 11.68 -16.97 -25.25
C ARG A 844 12.78 -16.80 -26.30
N ASP A 845 12.75 -15.70 -27.04
CA ASP A 845 13.61 -15.51 -28.22
C ASP A 845 15.04 -15.10 -27.86
N ILE A 846 15.27 -14.62 -26.63
CA ILE A 846 16.60 -14.21 -26.15
C ILE A 846 17.11 -15.09 -25.00
N TYR A 847 16.37 -16.14 -24.63
CA TYR A 847 16.73 -17.04 -23.55
C TYR A 847 17.94 -17.91 -23.93
N LYS A 848 18.92 -17.98 -23.01
CA LYS A 848 20.08 -18.87 -23.08
C LYS A 848 20.21 -19.72 -21.82
N PRO A 849 20.13 -21.07 -21.92
CA PRO A 849 20.25 -21.93 -20.75
C PRO A 849 21.66 -21.89 -20.16
N ILE A 850 21.76 -21.89 -18.83
CA ILE A 850 23.02 -22.08 -18.08
C ILE A 850 23.00 -23.42 -17.31
N PRO A 851 24.16 -23.97 -16.92
CA PRO A 851 24.22 -25.28 -16.28
C PRO A 851 23.45 -25.38 -14.96
N TRP A 852 22.88 -26.56 -14.67
CA TRP A 852 22.09 -26.85 -13.46
C TRP A 852 22.80 -26.51 -12.13
N MET A 853 24.14 -26.53 -12.12
CA MET A 853 24.94 -26.20 -10.92
C MET A 853 24.74 -24.77 -10.40
N TYR A 854 24.16 -23.87 -11.21
CA TYR A 854 23.86 -22.47 -10.88
C TYR A 854 22.44 -22.25 -10.35
N ASN A 855 21.59 -23.27 -10.33
CA ASN A 855 20.26 -23.26 -9.73
C ASN A 855 19.80 -24.71 -9.57
N LEU A 856 20.36 -25.44 -8.60
CA LEU A 856 19.96 -26.82 -8.33
C LEU A 856 18.60 -26.83 -7.65
N ILE A 857 17.58 -27.23 -8.39
CA ILE A 857 16.25 -27.54 -7.85
C ILE A 857 16.22 -28.96 -7.28
N GLY A 858 15.54 -29.16 -6.14
CA GLY A 858 15.53 -30.43 -5.41
C GLY A 858 15.15 -31.64 -6.29
N ALA A 859 14.18 -31.47 -7.20
CA ALA A 859 13.72 -32.50 -8.14
C ALA A 859 14.85 -33.25 -8.86
N MET A 860 15.95 -32.54 -9.17
CA MET A 860 17.10 -33.12 -9.85
C MET A 860 17.80 -34.21 -9.02
N LEU A 861 17.77 -34.13 -7.69
CA LEU A 861 18.45 -35.09 -6.80
C LEU A 861 17.79 -36.47 -6.78
N TRP A 862 16.47 -36.55 -6.94
CA TRP A 862 15.73 -37.80 -6.91
C TRP A 862 15.19 -38.23 -8.27
N ARG A 863 15.02 -37.32 -9.23
CA ARG A 863 14.58 -37.66 -10.60
C ARG A 863 15.73 -37.84 -11.59
N HIS A 864 16.84 -37.15 -11.37
CA HIS A 864 18.03 -37.16 -12.23
C HIS A 864 19.36 -37.30 -11.46
N PRO A 865 19.47 -38.20 -10.46
CA PRO A 865 20.70 -38.35 -9.69
C PRO A 865 21.93 -38.65 -10.55
N GLU A 866 21.74 -39.29 -11.72
CA GLU A 866 22.80 -39.58 -12.68
C GLU A 866 23.47 -38.35 -13.28
N ASN A 867 22.78 -37.20 -13.26
CA ASN A 867 23.28 -35.94 -13.81
C ASN A 867 23.86 -35.01 -12.74
N ILE A 868 23.79 -35.40 -11.46
CA ILE A 868 24.14 -34.53 -10.34
C ILE A 868 25.41 -35.01 -9.63
N GLU A 869 26.42 -34.16 -9.69
CA GLU A 869 27.61 -34.24 -8.85
C GLU A 869 27.53 -33.15 -7.78
N LEU A 870 27.05 -33.49 -6.58
CA LEU A 870 26.76 -32.52 -5.50
C LEU A 870 27.92 -31.56 -5.20
N HIS A 871 29.17 -32.03 -5.25
CA HIS A 871 30.35 -31.19 -4.98
C HIS A 871 30.58 -30.08 -6.02
N LYS A 872 29.96 -30.17 -7.21
CA LYS A 872 29.99 -29.14 -8.26
C LYS A 872 28.91 -28.08 -8.07
N VAL A 873 27.91 -28.32 -7.22
CA VAL A 873 26.80 -27.38 -6.98
C VAL A 873 27.34 -26.05 -6.43
N LYS A 874 26.92 -24.95 -7.05
CA LYS A 874 27.25 -23.59 -6.61
C LYS A 874 26.09 -22.91 -5.93
N VAL A 875 24.86 -23.19 -6.37
CA VAL A 875 23.63 -22.57 -5.90
C VAL A 875 22.55 -23.65 -5.75
N VAL A 876 21.84 -23.61 -4.62
CA VAL A 876 20.70 -24.51 -4.33
C VAL A 876 19.45 -23.68 -4.16
N HIS A 877 18.36 -24.15 -4.75
CA HIS A 877 17.04 -23.54 -4.64
C HIS A 877 16.10 -24.46 -3.86
N TYR A 878 15.70 -24.01 -2.68
CA TYR A 878 14.84 -24.75 -1.75
C TYR A 878 13.35 -24.56 -2.09
N CYS A 879 13.01 -24.79 -3.38
CA CYS A 879 11.65 -24.63 -3.91
C CYS A 879 10.74 -25.85 -3.67
N ALA A 880 11.30 -27.01 -3.34
CA ALA A 880 10.51 -28.20 -3.05
C ALA A 880 9.75 -28.04 -1.72
N ALA A 881 8.54 -28.60 -1.65
CA ALA A 881 7.74 -28.57 -0.43
C ALA A 881 8.52 -29.21 0.74
N GLY A 882 8.55 -28.53 1.89
CA GLY A 882 9.32 -28.95 3.07
C GLY A 882 10.83 -28.69 3.01
N SER A 883 11.39 -28.27 1.86
CA SER A 883 12.85 -28.14 1.70
C SER A 883 13.43 -26.85 2.28
N LYS A 884 12.60 -25.83 2.53
CA LYS A 884 13.04 -24.54 3.11
C LYS A 884 13.68 -24.77 4.47
N PRO A 885 14.97 -24.44 4.67
CA PRO A 885 15.71 -24.81 5.89
C PRO A 885 15.07 -24.33 7.20
N TRP A 886 14.45 -23.16 7.21
CA TRP A 886 13.76 -22.59 8.39
C TRP A 886 12.37 -23.19 8.67
N ARG A 887 11.86 -24.04 7.77
CA ARG A 887 10.61 -24.81 7.93
C ARG A 887 10.85 -26.32 7.83
N TYR A 888 12.10 -26.76 7.78
CA TYR A 888 12.43 -28.14 7.50
C TYR A 888 12.00 -29.06 8.65
N THR A 889 11.09 -30.00 8.37
CA THR A 889 10.62 -30.98 9.36
C THR A 889 11.16 -32.40 9.09
N GLY A 890 11.64 -32.65 7.86
CA GLY A 890 12.07 -33.97 7.41
C GLY A 890 10.92 -34.96 7.12
N LYS A 891 9.65 -34.52 7.19
CA LYS A 891 8.48 -35.39 7.05
C LYS A 891 7.90 -35.40 5.63
N GLU A 892 8.14 -34.35 4.86
CA GLU A 892 7.63 -34.21 3.50
C GLU A 892 8.37 -35.15 2.54
N GLU A 893 7.79 -35.40 1.37
CA GLU A 893 8.32 -36.33 0.37
C GLU A 893 9.77 -35.97 -0.02
N ASN A 894 10.66 -36.96 0.01
CA ASN A 894 12.11 -36.83 -0.26
C ASN A 894 12.90 -35.97 0.75
N MET A 895 12.27 -35.44 1.82
CA MET A 895 12.99 -34.62 2.81
C MET A 895 13.81 -35.46 3.78
N ASP A 896 13.56 -36.77 3.90
CA ASP A 896 14.30 -37.71 4.74
C ASP A 896 15.67 -38.11 4.14
N ARG A 897 15.96 -37.72 2.89
CA ARG A 897 17.22 -38.03 2.21
C ARG A 897 18.43 -37.37 2.86
N GLU A 898 19.54 -38.09 2.87
CA GLU A 898 20.80 -37.61 3.47
C GLU A 898 21.41 -36.42 2.72
N ASP A 899 21.26 -36.34 1.40
CA ASP A 899 21.71 -35.18 0.63
C ASP A 899 20.92 -33.92 0.97
N ILE A 900 19.60 -34.01 1.17
CA ILE A 900 18.77 -32.89 1.61
C ILE A 900 19.10 -32.46 3.03
N LYS A 901 19.22 -33.41 3.97
CA LYS A 901 19.66 -33.11 5.36
C LYS A 901 21.00 -32.39 5.38
N MET A 902 21.94 -32.83 4.55
CA MET A 902 23.25 -32.18 4.40
C MET A 902 23.10 -30.73 3.89
N LEU A 903 22.30 -30.50 2.84
CA LEU A 903 22.09 -29.14 2.30
C LEU A 903 21.41 -28.21 3.31
N VAL A 904 20.39 -28.69 4.01
CA VAL A 904 19.72 -27.95 5.10
C VAL A 904 20.70 -27.63 6.22
N LYS A 905 21.52 -28.60 6.63
CA LYS A 905 22.59 -28.36 7.62
C LYS A 905 23.57 -27.30 7.13
N MET A 906 24.04 -27.39 5.89
CA MET A 906 24.96 -26.42 5.30
C MET A 906 24.35 -25.01 5.25
N TRP A 907 23.03 -24.89 5.08
CA TRP A 907 22.33 -23.61 5.17
C TRP A 907 22.37 -23.04 6.59
N TRP A 908 22.03 -23.84 7.61
CA TRP A 908 22.10 -23.43 9.02
C TRP A 908 23.53 -23.11 9.45
N ASP A 909 24.53 -23.89 9.02
CA ASP A 909 25.95 -23.61 9.23
C ASP A 909 26.36 -22.23 8.65
N ILE A 910 25.63 -21.68 7.67
CA ILE A 910 25.85 -20.31 7.14
C ILE A 910 25.02 -19.29 7.94
N TYR A 911 23.75 -19.61 8.19
CA TYR A 911 22.82 -18.70 8.85
C TYR A 911 23.26 -18.38 10.29
N ASP A 912 23.69 -19.40 11.04
CA ASP A 912 24.09 -19.29 12.45
C ASP A 912 25.55 -18.83 12.64
N ASP A 913 26.32 -18.68 11.55
CA ASP A 913 27.69 -18.17 11.62
C ASP A 913 27.66 -16.65 11.86
N GLU A 914 27.92 -16.24 13.09
CA GLU A 914 28.01 -14.83 13.51
C GLU A 914 29.23 -14.11 12.89
N THR A 915 30.27 -14.84 12.46
CA THR A 915 31.40 -14.23 11.74
C THR A 915 30.98 -13.76 10.34
N LEU A 916 29.88 -14.32 9.85
CA LEU A 916 29.14 -13.86 8.69
C LEU A 916 28.02 -12.89 9.09
N ASP A 917 28.05 -12.17 10.21
CA ASP A 917 27.22 -10.98 10.40
C ASP A 917 27.91 -9.74 9.84
N TYR A 918 27.11 -8.76 9.40
CA TYR A 918 27.67 -7.60 8.71
C TYR A 918 28.32 -6.66 9.74
N ASN A 919 29.65 -6.63 9.75
CA ASN A 919 30.42 -5.81 10.70
C ASN A 919 30.64 -4.40 10.18
N PHE A 920 29.85 -3.44 10.69
CA PHE A 920 30.00 -2.01 10.39
C PHE A 920 31.36 -1.43 10.79
N ALA A 921 32.03 -1.97 11.83
CA ALA A 921 33.28 -1.44 12.39
C ALA A 921 34.54 -1.92 11.63
N ALA A 922 34.53 -3.13 11.06
CA ALA A 922 35.67 -3.67 10.29
C ALA A 922 35.85 -2.97 8.92
N VAL A 923 34.77 -2.47 8.32
CA VAL A 923 34.78 -1.74 7.04
C VAL A 923 35.50 -0.39 7.15
N GLN A 924 35.48 0.22 8.34
CA GLN A 924 36.11 1.52 8.63
C GLN A 924 37.63 1.45 8.85
N THR A 925 38.21 0.29 9.20
CA THR A 925 39.61 0.23 9.69
C THR A 925 40.63 -0.32 8.68
N GLN A 926 40.30 -1.33 7.87
CA GLN A 926 41.31 -1.97 6.98
C GLN A 926 41.42 -1.36 5.57
N SER A 927 40.36 -0.74 5.06
CA SER A 927 40.26 -0.39 3.64
C SER A 927 40.70 1.05 3.33
N ASP A 928 40.80 1.94 4.33
CA ASP A 928 41.13 3.36 4.13
C ASP A 928 42.64 3.66 4.09
N GLN A 929 43.43 3.14 5.03
CA GLN A 929 44.84 3.55 5.15
C GLN A 929 45.76 2.98 4.07
N ALA A 930 45.59 1.72 3.66
CA ALA A 930 46.45 1.10 2.65
C ALA A 930 46.16 1.61 1.23
N LYS A 931 44.89 1.92 0.91
CA LYS A 931 44.46 2.41 -0.41
C LYS A 931 44.74 3.91 -0.58
N LEU A 932 44.63 4.70 0.49
CA LEU A 932 45.02 6.12 0.49
C LEU A 932 46.53 6.28 0.27
N MET A 933 47.36 5.44 0.91
CA MET A 933 48.82 5.44 0.70
C MET A 933 49.24 5.00 -0.72
N ALA A 934 48.51 4.07 -1.32
CA ALA A 934 48.75 3.66 -2.71
C ALA A 934 48.30 4.71 -3.73
N ALA A 935 47.20 5.42 -3.47
CA ALA A 935 46.72 6.52 -4.29
C ALA A 935 47.66 7.74 -4.23
N LEU A 936 48.14 8.12 -3.04
CA LEU A 936 49.06 9.25 -2.86
C LEU A 936 50.42 9.05 -3.57
N LYS A 937 50.92 7.80 -3.66
CA LYS A 937 52.12 7.48 -4.45
C LYS A 937 51.92 7.60 -5.97
N LYS A 938 50.68 7.49 -6.46
CA LYS A 938 50.36 7.51 -7.90
C LYS A 938 50.12 8.94 -8.43
N PHE A 939 49.76 9.89 -7.56
CA PHE A 939 49.50 11.29 -7.91
C PHE A 939 50.75 12.21 -7.86
N GLY A 940 51.86 11.77 -7.25
CA GLY A 940 53.09 12.58 -7.11
C GLY A 940 53.98 12.71 -8.36
N ARG A 941 53.48 12.44 -9.58
CA ARG A 941 54.31 12.46 -10.80
C ARG A 941 53.87 13.39 -11.93
N PHE A 942 52.87 14.25 -11.73
CA PHE A 942 52.43 15.17 -12.79
C PHE A 942 52.08 16.56 -12.26
N ILE A 943 52.97 17.25 -11.54
CA ILE A 943 53.02 18.73 -11.50
C ILE A 943 54.47 19.20 -11.33
N THR A 944 55.15 19.46 -12.44
CA THR A 944 56.20 20.48 -12.65
C THR A 944 55.99 20.94 -14.09
N ASN A 945 55.85 22.18 -14.51
CA ASN A 945 55.88 23.53 -13.94
C ASN A 945 55.14 24.44 -14.99
N PRO A 946 54.87 25.72 -14.71
CA PRO A 946 53.93 26.59 -15.44
C PRO A 946 54.59 27.45 -16.56
N THR A 947 53.73 28.21 -17.28
CA THR A 947 53.98 29.38 -18.17
C THR A 947 54.72 29.19 -19.49
N ALA A 948 54.07 29.56 -20.62
CA ALA A 948 54.40 30.74 -21.45
C ALA A 948 53.67 30.74 -22.82
N ALA A 949 53.28 31.95 -23.25
CA ALA A 949 52.65 32.39 -24.51
C ALA A 949 51.13 32.20 -24.65
#